data_AF-A0A7R9Q0R2-F1
#
_entry.id   AF-A0A7R9Q0R2-F1
#
_cell.length_a   1.000
_cell.length_b   1.000
_cell.length_c   1.000
_cell.angle_alpha   90.00
_cell.angle_beta   90.00
_cell.angle_gamma   90.00
#
_symmetry.space_group_name_H-M   'P 1'
#
loop_
_entity.id
_entity.type
_entity.pdbx_description
1 polymer ?
#
loop_
_entity_poly.entity_id
_entity_poly.type
_entity_poly.pdbx_seq_one_letter_code
_entity_poly.pdbx_strand_id
1 'polypeptide(L)'
;EFLWMSSPSLGKKANLFTGVLPNVYWPPKNFCFDVNCFDEAITQENAERRAREFIRIAREQALQYGTNHTIITMGMDFYYRNANIWYQNLDRLMNAINALQAKERVNIVYSSPSCYLKALNGLKRNWPIKLDDFFPYADAWNAYWTGYFTSRPSLKYLIKNANNLIQSAKQLSVLSRMSDMLAPKLLPLEEALGILQHHDAVTGTSKQIVNDDYVRMTSTAMASAQEAVIDSYHYLLQNEGFVTYSSLSFCNQLNVSECAITERIDYESDAAVIIYNPLAHPVQHYIRLPVRDFRYRVRDASGGLIQTQIVPITAKIMSLPERNSMAVSELLFLAILPPLGYSSFMIDRITNDYQSIITSQESQITDGSTSSGDVILENGRISIKIDGKTGLLKQIGLKNGQLVPFKQNFFYYQGEDRFRGEKPSGAYAFNPSHHIPHEVSNAATFKIVRGRLVDEIHQTFKPWLTQVIRLYRDYDYVEFDWVVGPIPVRNWLHDQGLEIITRYDSNFQNNGTFFTDSNSRETIRRIRHFRPTWDLETSEVVASNYYPVTSWIFIRDYAQDLQMTVLTDRSEGGSSMSDGNIELMLHRRLLFDDGYGMEEALNEPGVDGKGLVVRGKHRLIISDIQQSVRQMRTMSKTLTWRPVPMFRKLRPTAGRTRSRAISRSDDYINFVGINKMLPKNIHLLTLEAWDDNYVLIRLEHFYEINEDSEYSTPTDVSLRNLFTTFRIIHVKEMTLSANQELSSADRRRMVWSPDFDPYANYKSAYDRVDNSGVRDRPVIVGNTNDSNDCFERSLQLILKTGEDNFNCGYRAGLIVSEMNVKNNICYQNHSSDSVSAHQLYAESVDDFSSYGSPSDDSTLQRVFIAKHLNETNRGIVSSTTIASKQTKHHNKPVDKKKVPKKSTDKKLSKLGTSGESIAPIVVIKKRRLAANARERKRMHSLNTAFDRLREVVPGIGDDSKLSKYETLQMAQQYILALNELLVKA
;
A
#
# COMPACT_ATOMS: atom_id res chain seq x y z
N GLU A 1 0.38 25.31 -11.99
CA GLU A 1 -0.92 24.70 -12.32
C GLU A 1 -0.82 24.10 -13.71
N PHE A 2 -1.32 22.87 -13.91
CA PHE A 2 -1.19 22.13 -15.16
C PHE A 2 -2.28 21.05 -15.28
N LEU A 3 -2.46 20.51 -16.48
CA LEU A 3 -3.26 19.31 -16.72
C LEU A 3 -2.35 18.08 -16.60
N TRP A 4 -2.54 17.28 -15.56
CA TRP A 4 -1.84 16.01 -15.39
C TRP A 4 -2.53 14.95 -16.26
N MET A 5 -1.80 14.45 -17.25
CA MET A 5 -2.24 13.43 -18.20
C MET A 5 -1.68 12.09 -17.71
N SER A 6 -2.36 11.51 -16.72
CA SER A 6 -1.80 10.49 -15.82
C SER A 6 -1.80 9.06 -16.37
N SER A 7 -2.46 8.80 -17.49
CA SER A 7 -2.50 7.47 -18.11
C SER A 7 -2.70 7.56 -19.64
N PRO A 8 -1.73 7.07 -20.45
CA PRO A 8 -1.92 6.90 -21.89
C PRO A 8 -3.03 5.89 -22.22
N SER A 9 -3.19 4.85 -21.37
CA SER A 9 -4.16 3.77 -21.58
C SER A 9 -5.62 4.24 -21.48
N LEU A 10 -5.88 5.21 -20.61
CA LEU A 10 -7.21 5.82 -20.40
C LEU A 10 -7.39 7.15 -21.15
N GLY A 11 -6.30 7.73 -21.66
CA GLY A 11 -6.28 8.99 -22.40
C GLY A 11 -7.01 10.12 -21.66
N LYS A 12 -7.86 10.86 -22.38
CA LYS A 12 -8.57 12.04 -21.85
C LYS A 12 -9.45 11.75 -20.63
N LYS A 13 -9.89 10.50 -20.42
CA LYS A 13 -10.66 10.09 -19.23
C LYS A 13 -9.81 10.08 -17.94
N ALA A 14 -8.48 10.03 -18.04
CA ALA A 14 -7.56 10.14 -16.91
C ALA A 14 -6.97 11.54 -16.68
N ASN A 15 -7.27 12.53 -17.55
CA ASN A 15 -6.75 13.89 -17.37
C ASN A 15 -7.32 14.56 -16.11
N LEU A 16 -6.44 15.08 -15.24
CA LEU A 16 -6.75 15.74 -13.97
C LEU A 16 -6.13 17.14 -13.91
N PHE A 17 -6.94 18.16 -13.67
CA PHE A 17 -6.40 19.48 -13.33
C PHE A 17 -5.65 19.39 -12.00
N THR A 18 -4.40 19.88 -11.98
CA THR A 18 -3.51 19.78 -10.83
C THR A 18 -2.86 21.13 -10.52
N GLY A 19 -3.00 21.56 -9.25
CA GLY A 19 -2.30 22.71 -8.69
C GLY A 19 -1.29 22.24 -7.64
N VAL A 20 -0.07 22.77 -7.68
CA VAL A 20 0.94 22.59 -6.63
C VAL A 20 0.91 23.83 -5.76
N LEU A 21 0.82 23.65 -4.44
CA LEU A 21 0.80 24.76 -3.48
C LEU A 21 2.23 25.29 -3.24
N PRO A 22 2.44 26.61 -3.22
CA PRO A 22 3.78 27.22 -3.16
C PRO A 22 4.41 27.21 -1.76
N ASN A 23 3.63 26.92 -0.72
CA ASN A 23 4.02 26.99 0.69
C ASN A 23 3.56 25.74 1.47
N VAL A 24 3.65 24.57 0.82
CA VAL A 24 3.19 23.28 1.33
C VAL A 24 1.67 23.30 1.59
N TYR A 25 1.20 23.42 2.83
CA TYR A 25 -0.24 23.55 3.15
C TYR A 25 -0.49 24.54 4.31
N TRP A 26 0.46 25.44 4.57
CA TRP A 26 0.49 26.30 5.76
C TRP A 26 -0.28 27.63 5.55
N PRO A 27 -0.66 28.35 6.63
CA PRO A 27 -1.10 29.73 6.50
C PRO A 27 0.06 30.64 6.04
N PRO A 28 -0.23 31.80 5.44
CA PRO A 28 0.74 32.86 5.26
C PRO A 28 1.48 33.18 6.57
N LYS A 29 2.78 33.41 6.47
CA LYS A 29 3.63 33.76 7.61
C LYS A 29 3.06 35.00 8.32
N ASN A 30 3.01 34.96 9.65
CA ASN A 30 2.37 35.94 10.53
C ASN A 30 0.82 35.93 10.50
N PHE A 31 0.14 34.94 9.92
CA PHE A 31 -1.34 34.86 9.87
C PHE A 31 -1.91 33.53 10.41
N CYS A 32 -1.26 32.93 11.42
CA CYS A 32 -1.86 31.82 12.17
C CYS A 32 -2.72 32.31 13.34
N PHE A 33 -3.99 31.90 13.38
CA PHE A 33 -4.95 32.27 14.43
C PHE A 33 -5.37 31.10 15.35
N ASP A 34 -4.62 30.01 15.37
CA ASP A 34 -4.92 28.85 16.24
C ASP A 34 -4.53 29.08 17.70
N VAL A 35 -5.05 28.26 18.63
CA VAL A 35 -4.84 28.42 20.09
C VAL A 35 -3.38 28.30 20.54
N ASN A 36 -2.52 27.71 19.71
CA ASN A 36 -1.07 27.58 19.94
C ASN A 36 -0.23 28.59 19.14
N CYS A 37 -0.85 29.46 18.37
CA CYS A 37 -0.17 30.50 17.60
C CYS A 37 -0.02 31.81 18.39
N PHE A 38 0.97 32.60 17.99
CA PHE A 38 1.38 33.84 18.67
C PHE A 38 1.40 35.04 17.72
N ASP A 39 0.82 34.88 16.54
CA ASP A 39 0.73 35.94 15.55
C ASP A 39 -0.28 37.01 15.98
N GLU A 40 -0.14 38.22 15.44
CA GLU A 40 -0.97 39.35 15.84
C GLU A 40 -2.42 39.17 15.39
N ALA A 41 -3.33 39.01 16.36
CA ALA A 41 -4.77 38.97 16.13
C ALA A 41 -5.27 40.26 15.46
N ILE A 42 -6.30 40.14 14.63
CA ILE A 42 -6.88 41.24 13.86
C ILE A 42 -7.86 42.01 14.74
N THR A 43 -7.55 43.28 14.98
CA THR A 43 -8.32 44.25 15.75
C THR A 43 -8.72 45.42 14.86
N GLN A 44 -9.69 46.23 15.27
CA GLN A 44 -10.11 47.41 14.49
C GLN A 44 -8.95 48.38 14.22
N GLU A 45 -8.01 48.50 15.15
CA GLU A 45 -6.85 49.40 15.06
C GLU A 45 -5.77 48.91 14.08
N ASN A 46 -5.57 47.58 13.96
CA ASN A 46 -4.52 47.03 13.11
C ASN A 46 -5.03 46.50 11.76
N ALA A 47 -6.34 46.38 11.56
CA ALA A 47 -6.94 45.70 10.42
C ALA A 47 -6.44 46.21 9.06
N GLU A 48 -6.34 47.53 8.84
CA GLU A 48 -5.84 48.06 7.56
C GLU A 48 -4.36 47.72 7.33
N ARG A 49 -3.50 47.85 8.36
CA ARG A 49 -2.08 47.47 8.26
C ARG A 49 -1.93 45.98 7.93
N ARG A 50 -2.70 45.13 8.60
CA ARG A 50 -2.66 43.67 8.43
C ARG A 50 -3.23 43.25 7.08
N ALA A 51 -4.29 43.92 6.60
CA ALA A 51 -4.80 43.77 5.24
C ALA A 51 -3.73 44.11 4.19
N ARG A 52 -3.00 45.22 4.34
CA ARG A 52 -1.90 45.60 3.43
C ARG A 52 -0.74 44.59 3.46
N GLU A 53 -0.38 44.07 4.62
CA GLU A 53 0.62 43.00 4.77
C GLU A 53 0.17 41.71 4.04
N PHE A 54 -1.09 41.30 4.22
CA PHE A 54 -1.66 40.12 3.57
C PHE A 54 -1.76 40.30 2.04
N ILE A 55 -2.21 41.46 1.55
CA ILE A 55 -2.28 41.80 0.12
C ILE A 55 -0.90 41.68 -0.54
N ARG A 56 0.18 42.11 0.14
CA ARG A 56 1.55 41.93 -0.36
C ARG A 56 1.89 40.44 -0.54
N ILE A 57 1.62 39.61 0.48
CA ILE A 57 1.88 38.17 0.43
C ILE A 57 1.04 37.50 -0.67
N ALA A 58 -0.25 37.84 -0.78
CA ALA A 58 -1.14 37.32 -1.81
C ALA A 58 -0.67 37.69 -3.22
N ARG A 59 -0.17 38.92 -3.44
CA ARG A 59 0.45 39.34 -4.72
C ARG A 59 1.74 38.58 -5.01
N GLU A 60 2.63 38.44 -4.03
CA GLU A 60 3.87 37.65 -4.15
C GLU A 60 3.58 36.19 -4.52
N GLN A 61 2.54 35.60 -3.92
CA GLN A 61 2.10 34.26 -4.24
C GLN A 61 1.47 34.17 -5.64
N ALA A 62 0.65 35.14 -6.03
CA ALA A 62 -0.03 35.16 -7.33
C ALA A 62 0.94 35.20 -8.53
N LEU A 63 2.18 35.69 -8.35
CA LEU A 63 3.24 35.63 -9.37
C LEU A 63 3.61 34.19 -9.78
N GLN A 64 3.30 33.19 -8.95
CA GLN A 64 3.55 31.76 -9.23
C GLN A 64 2.34 31.03 -9.84
N TYR A 65 1.22 31.74 -10.05
CA TYR A 65 -0.03 31.19 -10.59
C TYR A 65 -0.27 31.69 -12.01
N GLY A 66 -0.99 30.89 -12.80
CA GLY A 66 -1.27 31.25 -14.18
C GLY A 66 -2.41 32.27 -14.34
N THR A 67 -3.14 32.59 -13.27
CA THR A 67 -4.42 33.30 -13.33
C THR A 67 -4.55 34.37 -12.23
N ASN A 68 -5.59 35.19 -12.33
CA ASN A 68 -6.02 36.13 -11.29
C ASN A 68 -6.76 35.46 -10.11
N HIS A 69 -6.80 34.12 -10.05
CA HIS A 69 -7.32 33.37 -8.92
C HIS A 69 -6.17 32.64 -8.22
N THR A 70 -6.01 32.87 -6.91
CA THR A 70 -4.98 32.23 -6.08
C THR A 70 -5.62 31.62 -4.84
N ILE A 71 -5.27 30.38 -4.53
CA ILE A 71 -5.69 29.69 -3.30
C ILE A 71 -4.73 30.04 -2.15
N ILE A 72 -5.27 30.36 -0.97
CA ILE A 72 -4.48 30.60 0.24
C ILE A 72 -5.00 29.68 1.34
N THR A 73 -4.14 28.77 1.82
CA THR A 73 -4.48 27.73 2.79
C THR A 73 -4.41 28.25 4.22
N MET A 74 -5.53 28.70 4.79
CA MET A 74 -5.57 29.20 6.17
C MET A 74 -5.67 28.06 7.22
N GLY A 75 -4.74 27.10 7.22
CA GLY A 75 -4.79 25.94 8.12
C GLY A 75 -3.47 25.16 8.22
N MET A 76 -3.43 24.17 9.12
CA MET A 76 -2.28 23.26 9.34
C MET A 76 -2.76 22.06 10.17
N ASP A 77 -1.88 21.09 10.43
CA ASP A 77 -2.10 19.91 11.25
C ASP A 77 -2.80 20.21 12.58
N PHE A 78 -3.98 19.62 12.77
CA PHE A 78 -4.80 19.77 13.98
C PHE A 78 -5.10 21.22 14.40
N TYR A 79 -5.14 22.15 13.44
CA TYR A 79 -5.69 23.50 13.64
C TYR A 79 -7.23 23.47 13.70
N TYR A 80 -7.85 24.62 13.94
CA TYR A 80 -9.29 24.79 14.14
C TYR A 80 -9.84 24.13 15.42
N ARG A 81 -8.97 23.75 16.37
CA ARG A 81 -9.35 23.30 17.74
C ARG A 81 -10.22 24.31 18.49
N ASN A 82 -10.09 25.60 18.16
CA ASN A 82 -11.12 26.60 18.43
C ASN A 82 -11.36 27.40 17.15
N ALA A 83 -12.26 26.89 16.30
CA ALA A 83 -12.59 27.48 15.00
C ALA A 83 -13.08 28.94 15.10
N ASN A 84 -13.77 29.33 16.17
CA ASN A 84 -14.28 30.69 16.35
C ASN A 84 -13.15 31.74 16.37
N ILE A 85 -11.96 31.42 16.92
CA ILE A 85 -10.83 32.34 16.89
C ILE A 85 -10.34 32.55 15.44
N TRP A 86 -10.29 31.50 14.63
CA TRP A 86 -9.97 31.62 13.20
C TRP A 86 -10.97 32.49 12.46
N TYR A 87 -12.26 32.17 12.54
CA TYR A 87 -13.31 32.90 11.81
C TYR A 87 -13.36 34.38 12.20
N GLN A 88 -13.33 34.73 13.50
CA GLN A 88 -13.32 36.13 13.95
C GLN A 88 -12.13 36.96 13.41
N ASN A 89 -10.95 36.35 13.28
CA ASN A 89 -9.78 37.04 12.73
C ASN A 89 -9.87 37.17 11.20
N LEU A 90 -10.31 36.10 10.52
CA LEU A 90 -10.46 36.06 9.07
C LEU A 90 -11.55 37.02 8.59
N ASP A 91 -12.71 37.08 9.24
CA ASP A 91 -13.79 38.00 8.86
C ASP A 91 -13.34 39.46 8.92
N ARG A 92 -12.66 39.85 10.01
CA ARG A 92 -12.07 41.20 10.16
C ARG A 92 -11.02 41.48 9.10
N LEU A 93 -10.16 40.50 8.79
CA LEU A 93 -9.11 40.64 7.78
C LEU A 93 -9.70 40.79 6.37
N MET A 94 -10.67 39.96 6.01
CA MET A 94 -11.35 40.00 4.72
C MET A 94 -12.13 41.30 4.54
N ASN A 95 -12.88 41.74 5.56
CA ASN A 95 -13.59 43.02 5.53
C ASN A 95 -12.61 44.19 5.29
N ALA A 96 -11.45 44.19 5.95
CA ALA A 96 -10.43 45.23 5.75
C ALA A 96 -9.72 45.15 4.38
N ILE A 97 -9.50 43.95 3.83
CA ILE A 97 -8.96 43.77 2.48
C ILE A 97 -9.96 44.24 1.43
N ASN A 98 -11.24 43.84 1.54
CA ASN A 98 -12.28 44.17 0.57
C ASN A 98 -12.67 45.67 0.64
N ALA A 99 -12.59 46.30 1.80
CA ALA A 99 -12.68 47.77 1.91
C ALA A 99 -11.58 48.51 1.13
N LEU A 100 -10.42 47.86 0.90
CA LEU A 100 -9.34 48.39 0.07
C LEU A 100 -9.44 47.98 -1.41
N GLN A 101 -10.43 47.19 -1.82
CA GLN A 101 -10.54 46.60 -3.17
C GLN A 101 -10.47 47.64 -4.30
N ALA A 102 -11.13 48.80 -4.13
CA ALA A 102 -11.12 49.86 -5.15
C ALA A 102 -9.71 50.44 -5.41
N LYS A 103 -8.84 50.45 -4.39
CA LYS A 103 -7.46 50.95 -4.48
C LYS A 103 -6.47 49.84 -4.83
N GLU A 104 -6.59 48.68 -4.21
CA GLU A 104 -5.62 47.59 -4.30
C GLU A 104 -5.96 46.52 -5.35
N ARG A 105 -7.18 46.55 -5.91
CA ARG A 105 -7.68 45.60 -6.93
C ARG A 105 -7.56 44.12 -6.52
N VAL A 106 -7.63 43.84 -5.22
CA VAL A 106 -7.68 42.50 -4.64
C VAL A 106 -9.05 42.30 -3.99
N ASN A 107 -9.64 41.14 -4.21
CA ASN A 107 -10.84 40.66 -3.54
C ASN A 107 -10.51 39.34 -2.83
N ILE A 108 -10.95 39.17 -1.59
CA ILE A 108 -10.76 37.94 -0.82
C ILE A 108 -12.11 37.44 -0.31
N VAL A 109 -12.30 36.12 -0.34
CA VAL A 109 -13.53 35.44 0.07
C VAL A 109 -13.18 34.10 0.71
N TYR A 110 -14.04 33.60 1.59
CA TYR A 110 -14.04 32.16 1.87
C TYR A 110 -14.31 31.38 0.59
N SER A 111 -13.61 30.26 0.43
CA SER A 111 -13.69 29.42 -0.76
C SER A 111 -13.34 27.98 -0.39
N SER A 112 -13.59 27.09 -1.34
CA SER A 112 -13.20 25.67 -1.30
C SER A 112 -12.35 25.36 -2.54
N PRO A 113 -11.61 24.22 -2.53
CA PRO A 113 -10.96 23.73 -3.75
C PRO A 113 -11.93 23.56 -4.93
N SER A 114 -13.18 23.17 -4.69
CA SER A 114 -14.19 23.03 -5.75
C SER A 114 -14.65 24.38 -6.34
N CYS A 115 -14.82 25.41 -5.51
CA CYS A 115 -15.12 26.77 -5.97
C CYS A 115 -13.93 27.37 -6.75
N TYR A 116 -12.71 27.13 -6.29
CA TYR A 116 -11.49 27.51 -6.98
C TYR A 116 -11.39 26.85 -8.37
N LEU A 117 -11.52 25.53 -8.46
CA LEU A 117 -11.53 24.80 -9.73
C LEU A 117 -12.63 25.27 -10.68
N LYS A 118 -13.83 25.57 -10.17
CA LYS A 118 -14.93 26.11 -10.98
C LYS A 118 -14.57 27.49 -11.58
N ALA A 119 -13.93 28.37 -10.81
CA ALA A 119 -13.47 29.66 -11.31
C ALA A 119 -12.41 29.49 -12.42
N LEU A 120 -11.41 28.64 -12.20
CA LEU A 120 -10.37 28.34 -13.18
C LEU A 120 -10.93 27.71 -14.47
N ASN A 121 -11.89 26.80 -14.35
CA ASN A 121 -12.53 26.15 -15.49
C ASN A 121 -13.34 27.15 -16.33
N GLY A 122 -14.00 28.12 -15.67
CA GLY A 122 -14.74 29.20 -16.32
C GLY A 122 -13.89 30.11 -17.22
N LEU A 123 -12.57 30.15 -17.02
CA LEU A 123 -11.64 30.92 -17.86
C LEU A 123 -11.47 30.32 -19.27
N LYS A 124 -11.80 29.05 -19.50
CA LYS A 124 -11.68 28.33 -20.79
C LYS A 124 -10.31 28.45 -21.48
N ARG A 125 -9.25 28.66 -20.71
CA ARG A 125 -7.85 28.73 -21.17
C ARG A 125 -7.27 27.35 -21.44
N ASN A 126 -6.18 27.33 -22.21
CA ASN A 126 -5.30 26.18 -22.28
C ASN A 126 -4.39 26.11 -21.03
N TRP A 127 -3.86 24.92 -20.77
CA TRP A 127 -3.02 24.64 -19.61
C TRP A 127 -1.78 23.84 -20.01
N PRO A 128 -0.60 24.13 -19.40
CA PRO A 128 0.57 23.29 -19.59
C PRO A 128 0.28 21.89 -19.06
N ILE A 129 1.00 20.89 -19.57
CA ILE A 129 0.75 19.48 -19.25
C ILE A 129 1.86 18.87 -18.40
N LYS A 130 1.54 17.79 -17.68
CA LYS A 130 2.50 16.89 -17.04
C LYS A 130 2.13 15.44 -17.39
N LEU A 131 3.11 14.57 -17.63
CA LEU A 131 2.92 13.19 -18.14
C LEU A 131 3.42 12.11 -17.17
N ASP A 132 4.38 12.46 -16.32
CA ASP A 132 5.05 11.60 -15.34
C ASP A 132 4.42 11.75 -13.93
N ASP A 133 5.01 11.12 -12.92
CA ASP A 133 4.62 11.25 -11.53
C ASP A 133 5.40 12.36 -10.79
N PHE A 134 5.33 12.34 -9.46
CA PHE A 134 6.00 13.31 -8.58
C PHE A 134 7.10 12.67 -7.73
N PHE A 135 7.70 11.57 -8.21
CA PHE A 135 8.73 10.84 -7.46
C PHE A 135 10.15 10.99 -8.03
N PRO A 136 11.18 10.84 -7.18
CA PRO A 136 11.11 10.96 -5.73
C PRO A 136 10.91 12.41 -5.26
N TYR A 137 10.26 12.58 -4.10
CA TYR A 137 10.12 13.88 -3.44
C TYR A 137 11.39 14.24 -2.66
N ALA A 138 11.70 15.53 -2.61
CA ALA A 138 12.74 16.11 -1.78
C ALA A 138 12.33 17.51 -1.30
N ASP A 139 12.61 17.84 -0.03
CA ASP A 139 12.36 19.18 0.53
C ASP A 139 13.62 20.06 0.56
N ALA A 140 14.78 19.49 0.23
CA ALA A 140 16.02 20.19 -0.07
C ALA A 140 16.81 19.42 -1.14
N TRP A 141 17.75 20.11 -1.81
CA TRP A 141 18.59 19.57 -2.88
C TRP A 141 19.37 18.29 -2.54
N ASN A 142 19.59 18.01 -1.24
CA ASN A 142 20.23 16.79 -0.72
C ASN A 142 19.36 16.01 0.28
N ALA A 143 18.03 16.15 0.26
CA ALA A 143 17.13 15.54 1.25
C ALA A 143 15.96 14.79 0.59
N TYR A 144 16.23 13.58 0.08
CA TYR A 144 15.25 12.75 -0.62
C TYR A 144 14.45 11.85 0.32
N TRP A 145 13.13 11.88 0.16
CA TRP A 145 12.17 11.10 0.94
C TRP A 145 11.95 9.74 0.25
N THR A 146 13.01 8.94 0.16
CA THR A 146 12.99 7.62 -0.51
C THR A 146 13.21 6.45 0.44
N GLY A 147 13.49 6.72 1.72
CA GLY A 147 13.64 5.71 2.75
C GLY A 147 12.32 5.03 3.14
N TYR A 148 11.21 5.80 3.16
CA TYR A 148 9.88 5.26 3.51
C TYR A 148 9.33 4.24 2.50
N PHE A 149 9.92 4.13 1.31
CA PHE A 149 9.60 3.08 0.35
C PHE A 149 9.88 1.68 0.93
N THR A 150 10.83 1.55 1.87
CA THR A 150 11.16 0.30 2.57
C THR A 150 10.88 0.34 4.08
N SER A 151 10.86 1.50 4.75
CA SER A 151 10.66 1.59 6.22
C SER A 151 9.50 0.74 6.74
N ARG A 152 9.72 -0.01 7.84
CA ARG A 152 8.77 -1.00 8.40
C ARG A 152 8.31 -2.07 7.38
N PRO A 153 9.24 -2.84 6.78
CA PRO A 153 8.92 -3.79 5.70
C PRO A 153 8.02 -4.95 6.17
N SER A 154 7.96 -5.26 7.47
CA SER A 154 7.03 -6.24 8.02
C SER A 154 5.59 -5.74 8.04
N LEU A 155 5.35 -4.45 8.34
CA LEU A 155 4.01 -3.85 8.26
C LEU A 155 3.52 -3.82 6.80
N LYS A 156 4.38 -3.41 5.86
CA LYS A 156 4.07 -3.42 4.41
C LYS A 156 3.66 -4.81 3.90
N TYR A 157 4.25 -5.88 4.43
CA TYR A 157 3.84 -7.26 4.13
C TYR A 157 2.51 -7.65 4.80
N LEU A 158 2.31 -7.28 6.07
CA LEU A 158 1.06 -7.51 6.79
C LEU A 158 -0.13 -6.88 6.05
N ILE A 159 0.00 -5.65 5.56
CA ILE A 159 -1.02 -4.95 4.78
C ILE A 159 -1.40 -5.73 3.51
N LYS A 160 -0.43 -6.23 2.73
CA LYS A 160 -0.72 -7.06 1.55
C LYS A 160 -1.39 -8.39 1.92
N ASN A 161 -0.98 -9.03 3.01
CA ASN A 161 -1.58 -10.29 3.47
C ASN A 161 -3.02 -10.10 3.96
N ALA A 162 -3.27 -9.04 4.74
CA ALA A 162 -4.60 -8.61 5.16
C ALA A 162 -5.50 -8.29 3.97
N ASN A 163 -4.99 -7.58 2.96
CA ASN A 163 -5.72 -7.31 1.72
C ASN A 163 -6.11 -8.60 0.97
N ASN A 164 -5.18 -9.57 0.83
CA ASN A 164 -5.50 -10.86 0.22
C ASN A 164 -6.64 -11.59 0.94
N LEU A 165 -6.60 -11.58 2.28
CA LEU A 165 -7.62 -12.21 3.12
C LEU A 165 -8.99 -11.53 2.98
N ILE A 166 -9.09 -10.19 3.13
CA ILE A 166 -10.39 -9.51 3.05
C ILE A 166 -11.03 -9.67 1.68
N GLN A 167 -10.25 -9.60 0.60
CA GLN A 167 -10.79 -9.74 -0.75
C GLN A 167 -11.29 -11.17 -0.99
N SER A 168 -10.57 -12.18 -0.49
CA SER A 168 -11.04 -13.57 -0.51
C SER A 168 -12.34 -13.72 0.30
N ALA A 169 -12.43 -13.11 1.48
CA ALA A 169 -13.60 -13.16 2.33
C ALA A 169 -14.82 -12.47 1.71
N LYS A 170 -14.64 -11.32 1.03
CA LYS A 170 -15.68 -10.61 0.27
C LYS A 170 -16.19 -11.41 -0.93
N GLN A 171 -15.29 -12.03 -1.70
CA GLN A 171 -15.68 -12.95 -2.77
C GLN A 171 -16.54 -14.10 -2.23
N LEU A 172 -16.11 -14.69 -1.11
CA LEU A 172 -16.77 -15.84 -0.50
C LEU A 172 -18.10 -15.51 0.15
N SER A 173 -18.28 -14.33 0.75
CA SER A 173 -19.56 -13.91 1.32
C SER A 173 -20.64 -13.69 0.24
N VAL A 174 -20.23 -13.23 -0.95
CA VAL A 174 -21.10 -13.12 -2.13
C VAL A 174 -21.40 -14.51 -2.70
N LEU A 175 -20.39 -15.36 -2.89
CA LEU A 175 -20.57 -16.70 -3.47
C LEU A 175 -21.42 -17.60 -2.57
N SER A 176 -21.25 -17.50 -1.25
CA SER A 176 -22.09 -18.18 -0.25
C SER A 176 -23.44 -17.49 -0.03
N ARG A 177 -23.68 -16.29 -0.59
CA ARG A 177 -24.93 -15.52 -0.37
C ARG A 177 -25.22 -15.27 1.12
N MET A 178 -24.18 -15.12 1.94
CA MET A 178 -24.25 -14.85 3.39
C MET A 178 -23.83 -13.42 3.75
N SER A 179 -23.84 -12.50 2.78
CA SER A 179 -23.15 -11.21 2.89
C SER A 179 -23.54 -10.39 4.12
N ASP A 180 -24.82 -10.31 4.45
CA ASP A 180 -25.34 -9.46 5.52
C ASP A 180 -25.06 -10.07 6.91
N MET A 181 -25.08 -11.41 6.99
CA MET A 181 -24.67 -12.16 8.19
C MET A 181 -23.16 -12.03 8.45
N LEU A 182 -22.36 -11.90 7.39
CA LEU A 182 -20.90 -11.85 7.49
C LEU A 182 -20.33 -10.42 7.53
N ALA A 183 -21.08 -9.40 7.11
CA ALA A 183 -20.64 -8.01 7.11
C ALA A 183 -20.06 -7.54 8.46
N PRO A 184 -20.64 -7.87 9.64
CA PRO A 184 -20.05 -7.51 10.94
C PRO A 184 -18.69 -8.15 11.22
N LYS A 185 -18.35 -9.28 10.57
CA LYS A 185 -17.04 -9.95 10.67
C LYS A 185 -16.01 -9.40 9.68
N LEU A 186 -16.47 -8.81 8.57
CA LEU A 186 -15.62 -8.24 7.53
C LEU A 186 -15.24 -6.78 7.83
N LEU A 187 -16.22 -5.97 8.28
CA LEU A 187 -16.07 -4.53 8.52
C LEU A 187 -14.81 -4.13 9.32
N PRO A 188 -14.43 -4.80 10.43
CA PRO A 188 -13.23 -4.41 11.19
C PRO A 188 -11.94 -4.46 10.36
N LEU A 189 -11.85 -5.36 9.38
CA LEU A 189 -10.66 -5.50 8.53
C LEU A 189 -10.66 -4.49 7.38
N GLU A 190 -11.84 -4.09 6.93
CA GLU A 190 -12.01 -3.02 5.95
C GLU A 190 -11.62 -1.66 6.53
N GLU A 191 -12.10 -1.35 7.74
CA GLU A 191 -11.72 -0.16 8.49
C GLU A 191 -10.21 -0.14 8.78
N ALA A 192 -9.66 -1.25 9.29
CA ALA A 192 -8.22 -1.36 9.55
C ALA A 192 -7.39 -1.16 8.27
N LEU A 193 -7.76 -1.78 7.14
CA LEU A 193 -7.05 -1.59 5.87
C LEU A 193 -7.19 -0.17 5.32
N GLY A 194 -8.34 0.48 5.52
CA GLY A 194 -8.55 1.90 5.20
C GLY A 194 -7.63 2.81 5.99
N ILE A 195 -7.54 2.61 7.32
CA ILE A 195 -6.60 3.32 8.21
C ILE A 195 -5.15 3.06 7.79
N LEU A 196 -4.81 1.82 7.43
CA LEU A 196 -3.45 1.44 7.01
C LEU A 196 -2.98 2.11 5.71
N GLN A 197 -3.89 2.62 4.86
CA GLN A 197 -3.49 3.42 3.69
C GLN A 197 -3.08 4.86 4.05
N HIS A 198 -3.18 5.25 5.33
CA HIS A 198 -2.68 6.53 5.81
C HIS A 198 -1.19 6.72 5.49
N HIS A 199 -0.80 7.96 5.19
CA HIS A 199 0.56 8.30 4.76
C HIS A 199 1.62 8.24 5.88
N ASP A 200 1.25 7.88 7.11
CA ASP A 200 2.17 7.45 8.18
C ASP A 200 2.03 5.97 8.60
N ALA A 201 1.09 5.24 7.99
CA ALA A 201 0.87 3.83 8.25
C ALA A 201 1.65 2.96 7.25
N VAL A 202 1.18 2.80 6.00
CA VAL A 202 1.83 1.98 4.97
C VAL A 202 3.26 2.46 4.64
N THR A 203 3.54 3.75 4.78
CA THR A 203 4.89 4.35 4.64
C THR A 203 5.85 3.93 5.75
N GLY A 204 5.34 3.56 6.94
CA GLY A 204 6.13 3.19 8.10
C GLY A 204 6.68 4.38 8.89
N THR A 205 6.13 5.58 8.71
CA THR A 205 6.65 6.84 9.28
C THR A 205 5.98 7.30 10.58
N SER A 206 5.14 6.46 11.17
CA SER A 206 4.60 6.62 12.53
C SER A 206 5.57 6.14 13.63
N LYS A 207 5.39 6.69 14.84
CA LYS A 207 6.08 6.25 16.06
C LYS A 207 5.80 4.76 16.36
N GLN A 208 6.73 4.06 17.03
CA GLN A 208 6.66 2.61 17.24
C GLN A 208 5.33 2.17 17.89
N ILE A 209 4.86 2.86 18.93
CA ILE A 209 3.61 2.53 19.62
C ILE A 209 2.36 2.63 18.72
N VAL A 210 2.38 3.48 17.70
CA VAL A 210 1.30 3.62 16.71
C VAL A 210 1.37 2.48 15.69
N ASN A 211 2.58 2.11 15.25
CA ASN A 211 2.80 0.90 14.46
C ASN A 211 2.35 -0.37 15.19
N ASP A 212 2.61 -0.48 16.50
CA ASP A 212 2.18 -1.62 17.30
C ASP A 212 0.64 -1.69 17.39
N ASP A 213 -0.04 -0.54 17.45
CA ASP A 213 -1.50 -0.48 17.37
C ASP A 213 -2.05 -0.85 15.97
N TYR A 214 -1.39 -0.41 14.89
CA TYR A 214 -1.69 -0.84 13.52
C TYR A 214 -1.56 -2.36 13.36
N VAL A 215 -0.50 -2.98 13.90
CA VAL A 215 -0.34 -4.45 13.89
C VAL A 215 -1.42 -5.14 14.73
N ARG A 216 -1.74 -4.59 15.91
CA ARG A 216 -2.78 -5.11 16.82
C ARG A 216 -4.16 -5.11 16.17
N MET A 217 -4.63 -3.94 15.70
CA MET A 217 -5.97 -3.80 15.09
C MET A 217 -6.11 -4.72 13.88
N THR A 218 -5.09 -4.78 13.02
CA THR A 218 -5.10 -5.61 11.81
C THR A 218 -5.12 -7.09 12.16
N SER A 219 -4.31 -7.54 13.11
CA SER A 219 -4.26 -8.95 13.51
C SER A 219 -5.58 -9.42 14.15
N THR A 220 -6.21 -8.60 14.98
CA THR A 220 -7.55 -8.89 15.53
C THR A 220 -8.62 -8.93 14.45
N ALA A 221 -8.62 -7.98 13.53
CA ALA A 221 -9.57 -7.92 12.43
C ALA A 221 -9.41 -9.08 11.42
N MET A 222 -8.17 -9.50 11.14
CA MET A 222 -7.88 -10.68 10.32
C MET A 222 -8.46 -11.96 10.93
N ALA A 223 -8.46 -12.12 12.26
CA ALA A 223 -9.09 -13.27 12.90
C ALA A 223 -10.61 -13.31 12.65
N SER A 224 -11.29 -12.16 12.70
CA SER A 224 -12.74 -12.09 12.41
C SER A 224 -13.05 -12.39 10.95
N ALA A 225 -12.27 -11.84 10.00
CA ALA A 225 -12.41 -12.17 8.59
C ALA A 225 -12.09 -13.66 8.29
N GLN A 226 -11.19 -14.29 9.04
CA GLN A 226 -10.93 -15.74 8.95
C GLN A 226 -12.15 -16.58 9.35
N GLU A 227 -12.92 -16.17 10.36
CA GLU A 227 -14.19 -16.82 10.66
C GLU A 227 -15.20 -16.68 9.52
N ALA A 228 -15.31 -15.51 8.88
CA ALA A 228 -16.22 -15.31 7.77
C ALA A 228 -15.90 -16.19 6.54
N VAL A 229 -14.61 -16.48 6.30
CA VAL A 229 -14.16 -17.45 5.30
C VAL A 229 -14.58 -18.87 5.66
N ILE A 230 -14.45 -19.26 6.94
CA ILE A 230 -14.87 -20.57 7.46
C ILE A 230 -16.39 -20.74 7.37
N ASP A 231 -17.18 -19.74 7.78
CA ASP A 231 -18.64 -19.75 7.73
C ASP A 231 -19.14 -19.86 6.27
N SER A 232 -18.55 -19.07 5.36
CA SER A 232 -18.84 -19.15 3.92
C SER A 232 -18.56 -20.53 3.34
N TYR A 233 -17.44 -21.16 3.74
CA TYR A 233 -17.10 -22.51 3.31
C TYR A 233 -18.11 -23.54 3.83
N HIS A 234 -18.48 -23.49 5.12
CA HIS A 234 -19.46 -24.40 5.69
C HIS A 234 -20.83 -24.30 5.01
N TYR A 235 -21.29 -23.09 4.66
CA TYR A 235 -22.54 -22.91 3.92
C TYR A 235 -22.47 -23.46 2.49
N LEU A 236 -21.36 -23.21 1.77
CA LEU A 236 -21.15 -23.78 0.43
C LEU A 236 -21.14 -25.31 0.46
N LEU A 237 -20.61 -25.95 1.52
CA LEU A 237 -20.71 -27.39 1.72
C LEU A 237 -22.14 -27.88 2.01
N GLN A 238 -22.89 -27.15 2.84
CA GLN A 238 -24.27 -27.52 3.20
C GLN A 238 -25.21 -27.53 1.99
N ASN A 239 -25.05 -26.57 1.07
CA ASN A 239 -25.83 -26.53 -0.17
C ASN A 239 -25.53 -27.70 -1.12
N GLU A 240 -24.33 -28.29 -1.06
CA GLU A 240 -23.97 -29.52 -1.78
C GLU A 240 -24.44 -30.81 -1.04
N GLY A 241 -25.19 -30.66 0.07
CA GLY A 241 -25.81 -31.77 0.81
C GLY A 241 -24.95 -32.38 1.93
N PHE A 242 -23.87 -31.73 2.34
CA PHE A 242 -22.94 -32.21 3.36
C PHE A 242 -23.18 -31.58 4.74
N VAL A 243 -22.86 -32.27 5.85
CA VAL A 243 -23.18 -31.83 7.22
C VAL A 243 -21.92 -31.83 8.10
N THR A 244 -21.09 -30.80 7.92
CA THR A 244 -19.84 -30.66 8.67
C THR A 244 -20.02 -29.90 9.99
N TYR A 245 -19.84 -30.59 11.12
CA TYR A 245 -19.66 -29.97 12.45
C TYR A 245 -18.17 -29.81 12.84
N SER A 246 -17.25 -29.88 11.88
CA SER A 246 -15.81 -29.97 12.14
C SER A 246 -15.12 -28.61 12.18
N SER A 247 -14.36 -28.35 13.25
CA SER A 247 -13.54 -27.14 13.42
C SER A 247 -12.46 -27.00 12.32
N LEU A 248 -12.64 -26.01 11.44
CA LEU A 248 -11.58 -25.47 10.60
C LEU A 248 -10.75 -24.44 11.39
N SER A 249 -9.49 -24.24 11.00
CA SER A 249 -8.66 -23.14 11.48
C SER A 249 -7.57 -22.76 10.47
N PHE A 250 -6.92 -21.63 10.70
CA PHE A 250 -5.78 -21.17 9.90
C PHE A 250 -4.45 -21.44 10.60
N CYS A 251 -3.39 -21.61 9.82
CA CYS A 251 -2.02 -21.59 10.31
C CYS A 251 -1.34 -20.28 9.89
N ASN A 252 -1.45 -19.26 10.75
CA ASN A 252 -0.98 -17.90 10.45
C ASN A 252 0.56 -17.75 10.49
N GLN A 253 1.28 -18.77 10.99
CA GLN A 253 2.74 -18.77 11.19
C GLN A 253 3.52 -19.64 10.17
N LEU A 254 2.92 -19.92 9.00
CA LEU A 254 3.61 -20.65 7.92
C LEU A 254 4.87 -19.94 7.41
N ASN A 255 4.98 -18.62 7.57
CA ASN A 255 6.18 -17.83 7.25
C ASN A 255 7.37 -18.08 8.20
N VAL A 256 7.15 -18.66 9.39
CA VAL A 256 8.20 -19.15 10.30
C VAL A 256 8.22 -20.68 10.37
N SER A 257 7.56 -21.34 9.41
CA SER A 257 7.46 -22.80 9.32
C SER A 257 6.90 -23.42 10.60
N GLU A 258 5.77 -22.89 11.07
CA GLU A 258 4.98 -23.35 12.22
C GLU A 258 3.49 -23.56 11.83
N CYS A 259 2.94 -24.73 12.17
CA CYS A 259 1.52 -25.03 12.00
C CYS A 259 1.10 -26.19 12.91
N ALA A 260 0.39 -25.87 14.00
CA ALA A 260 0.01 -26.84 15.03
C ALA A 260 -0.85 -28.02 14.55
N ILE A 261 -1.50 -27.92 13.37
CA ILE A 261 -2.25 -29.05 12.79
C ILE A 261 -1.31 -30.02 12.08
N THR A 262 -0.49 -29.56 11.13
CA THR A 262 0.38 -30.43 10.33
C THR A 262 1.50 -31.04 11.19
N GLU A 263 1.96 -30.30 12.19
CA GLU A 263 2.89 -30.81 13.20
C GLU A 263 2.30 -31.85 14.15
N ARG A 264 0.98 -32.05 14.21
CA ARG A 264 0.32 -33.02 15.10
C ARG A 264 -0.30 -34.21 14.36
N ILE A 265 -0.02 -34.36 13.07
CA ILE A 265 -0.36 -35.56 12.29
C ILE A 265 0.49 -36.74 12.79
N ASP A 266 -0.16 -37.82 13.17
CA ASP A 266 0.43 -39.06 13.66
C ASP A 266 -0.23 -40.28 13.00
N TYR A 267 -0.10 -41.48 13.57
CA TYR A 267 -0.74 -42.68 13.02
C TYR A 267 -2.23 -42.81 13.36
N GLU A 268 -2.75 -41.95 14.24
CA GLU A 268 -4.14 -41.94 14.67
C GLU A 268 -4.86 -40.64 14.27
N SER A 269 -4.18 -39.69 13.62
CA SER A 269 -4.79 -38.44 13.20
C SER A 269 -4.24 -37.91 11.88
N ASP A 270 -5.15 -37.73 10.94
CA ASP A 270 -4.91 -37.14 9.63
C ASP A 270 -5.23 -35.63 9.66
N ALA A 271 -4.81 -34.91 8.63
CA ALA A 271 -5.24 -33.54 8.37
C ALA A 271 -5.83 -33.40 6.95
N ALA A 272 -6.73 -32.43 6.80
CA ALA A 272 -7.09 -31.90 5.49
C ALA A 272 -6.61 -30.45 5.39
N VAL A 273 -6.07 -30.07 4.23
CA VAL A 273 -5.85 -28.67 3.85
C VAL A 273 -6.79 -28.33 2.68
N ILE A 274 -7.56 -27.27 2.86
CA ILE A 274 -8.57 -26.77 1.91
C ILE A 274 -8.06 -25.43 1.42
N ILE A 275 -7.90 -25.25 0.12
CA ILE A 275 -7.18 -24.10 -0.44
C ILE A 275 -8.08 -23.33 -1.39
N TYR A 276 -8.40 -22.09 -1.02
CA TYR A 276 -9.12 -21.16 -1.89
C TYR A 276 -8.16 -20.56 -2.91
N ASN A 277 -8.59 -20.43 -4.17
CA ASN A 277 -7.96 -19.59 -5.17
C ASN A 277 -8.88 -18.39 -5.47
N PRO A 278 -8.50 -17.17 -5.05
CA PRO A 278 -9.32 -15.98 -5.26
C PRO A 278 -9.21 -15.38 -6.67
N LEU A 279 -8.37 -15.93 -7.56
CA LEU A 279 -8.28 -15.50 -8.95
C LEU A 279 -9.32 -16.19 -9.83
N ALA A 280 -9.91 -15.44 -10.77
CA ALA A 280 -10.82 -15.96 -11.80
C ALA A 280 -10.12 -16.77 -12.91
N HIS A 281 -8.89 -17.25 -12.64
CA HIS A 281 -8.03 -18.08 -13.47
C HIS A 281 -7.53 -19.26 -12.64
N PRO A 282 -7.33 -20.47 -13.22
CA PRO A 282 -6.75 -21.58 -12.49
C PRO A 282 -5.30 -21.29 -12.10
N VAL A 283 -4.91 -21.70 -10.90
CA VAL A 283 -3.58 -21.42 -10.33
C VAL A 283 -2.87 -22.72 -9.99
N GLN A 284 -1.63 -22.85 -10.47
CA GLN A 284 -0.68 -23.85 -10.00
C GLN A 284 0.12 -23.23 -8.84
N HIS A 285 0.06 -23.84 -7.65
CA HIS A 285 0.73 -23.32 -6.46
C HIS A 285 1.41 -24.41 -5.64
N TYR A 286 2.70 -24.24 -5.39
CA TYR A 286 3.46 -25.12 -4.49
C TYR A 286 3.11 -24.82 -3.03
N ILE A 287 2.54 -25.81 -2.35
CA ILE A 287 2.13 -25.75 -0.95
C ILE A 287 3.28 -26.29 -0.09
N ARG A 288 3.67 -25.53 0.94
CA ARG A 288 4.74 -25.89 1.90
C ARG A 288 4.15 -25.94 3.30
N LEU A 289 4.23 -27.10 3.94
CA LEU A 289 3.62 -27.34 5.25
C LEU A 289 4.65 -27.88 6.24
N PRO A 290 4.80 -27.28 7.44
CA PRO A 290 5.79 -27.70 8.41
C PRO A 290 5.42 -29.05 9.04
N VAL A 291 6.37 -29.97 9.10
CA VAL A 291 6.22 -31.36 9.55
C VAL A 291 7.41 -31.84 10.39
N ARG A 292 7.22 -32.95 11.13
CA ARG A 292 8.25 -33.47 12.07
C ARG A 292 9.25 -34.45 11.46
N ASP A 293 8.89 -35.17 10.39
CA ASP A 293 9.76 -36.17 9.77
C ASP A 293 9.44 -36.42 8.28
N PHE A 294 9.92 -37.53 7.73
CA PHE A 294 9.83 -37.89 6.31
C PHE A 294 8.69 -38.87 5.95
N ARG A 295 7.66 -39.02 6.81
CA ARG A 295 6.66 -40.11 6.68
C ARG A 295 5.24 -39.62 6.40
N TYR A 296 5.07 -38.81 5.37
CA TYR A 296 3.75 -38.33 4.95
C TYR A 296 3.41 -38.79 3.53
N ARG A 297 2.11 -38.86 3.21
CA ARG A 297 1.58 -38.89 1.84
C ARG A 297 0.48 -37.85 1.70
N VAL A 298 0.30 -37.34 0.48
CA VAL A 298 -0.77 -36.39 0.15
C VAL A 298 -1.71 -37.03 -0.87
N ARG A 299 -3.02 -36.89 -0.67
CA ARG A 299 -4.05 -37.26 -1.65
C ARG A 299 -4.86 -36.04 -2.09
N ASP A 300 -5.27 -36.02 -3.34
CA ASP A 300 -6.19 -35.03 -3.90
C ASP A 300 -7.66 -35.31 -3.54
N ALA A 301 -8.55 -34.44 -4.02
CA ALA A 301 -10.00 -34.53 -3.87
C ALA A 301 -10.65 -35.77 -4.56
N SER A 302 -9.90 -36.56 -5.34
CA SER A 302 -10.34 -37.85 -5.91
C SER A 302 -9.77 -39.07 -5.17
N GLY A 303 -8.89 -38.85 -4.18
CA GLY A 303 -8.11 -39.89 -3.52
C GLY A 303 -6.83 -40.29 -4.27
N GLY A 304 -6.53 -39.63 -5.39
CA GLY A 304 -5.29 -39.81 -6.15
C GLY A 304 -4.07 -39.38 -5.34
N LEU A 305 -2.97 -40.15 -5.43
CA LEU A 305 -1.72 -39.81 -4.74
C LEU A 305 -1.00 -38.68 -5.46
N ILE A 306 -0.73 -37.59 -4.74
CA ILE A 306 0.07 -36.48 -5.25
C ILE A 306 1.54 -36.74 -4.94
N GLN A 307 2.41 -36.40 -5.90
CA GLN A 307 3.86 -36.41 -5.71
C GLN A 307 4.27 -35.39 -4.64
N THR A 308 5.05 -35.83 -3.67
CA THR A 308 5.58 -35.00 -2.58
C THR A 308 7.10 -34.88 -2.64
N GLN A 309 7.63 -33.86 -1.98
CA GLN A 309 9.04 -33.73 -1.59
C GLN A 309 9.10 -33.18 -0.18
N ILE A 310 10.13 -33.52 0.59
CA ILE A 310 10.35 -32.99 1.94
C ILE A 310 11.71 -32.30 1.96
N VAL A 311 11.72 -31.03 2.37
CA VAL A 311 12.91 -30.15 2.40
C VAL A 311 13.19 -29.71 3.84
N PRO A 312 14.46 -29.62 4.27
CA PRO A 312 14.81 -29.22 5.64
C PRO A 312 14.49 -27.73 5.87
N ILE A 313 14.01 -27.39 7.07
CA ILE A 313 13.89 -25.98 7.49
C ILE A 313 15.30 -25.42 7.74
N THR A 314 15.57 -24.18 7.32
CA THR A 314 16.90 -23.58 7.50
C THR A 314 17.19 -23.34 8.98
N ALA A 315 18.47 -23.44 9.38
CA ALA A 315 18.90 -23.18 10.75
C ALA A 315 18.47 -21.79 11.25
N LYS A 316 18.45 -20.78 10.37
CA LYS A 316 18.01 -19.43 10.70
C LYS A 316 16.53 -19.39 11.10
N ILE A 317 15.65 -20.03 10.33
CA ILE A 317 14.21 -20.10 10.65
C ILE A 317 13.97 -20.88 11.94
N MET A 318 14.66 -22.01 12.14
CA MET A 318 14.56 -22.79 13.39
C MET A 318 15.03 -22.00 14.62
N SER A 319 15.93 -21.03 14.45
CA SER A 319 16.48 -20.17 15.52
C SER A 319 15.71 -18.86 15.79
N LEU A 320 14.59 -18.61 15.12
CA LEU A 320 13.80 -17.38 15.34
C LEU A 320 13.21 -17.36 16.75
N PRO A 321 13.39 -16.28 17.55
CA PRO A 321 12.93 -16.23 18.94
C PRO A 321 11.40 -16.28 19.08
N GLU A 322 10.66 -15.87 18.04
CA GLU A 322 9.20 -15.93 17.97
C GLU A 322 8.61 -17.30 17.61
N ARG A 323 9.44 -18.26 17.17
CA ARG A 323 8.99 -19.55 16.62
C ARG A 323 8.84 -20.60 17.72
N ASN A 324 7.66 -21.21 17.83
CA ASN A 324 7.34 -22.24 18.80
C ASN A 324 6.82 -23.52 18.12
N SER A 325 7.72 -24.22 17.42
CA SER A 325 7.38 -25.33 16.52
C SER A 325 8.32 -26.52 16.65
N MET A 326 7.73 -27.72 16.59
CA MET A 326 8.42 -29.02 16.54
C MET A 326 8.82 -29.43 15.12
N ALA A 327 8.44 -28.66 14.10
CA ALA A 327 8.81 -28.98 12.72
C ALA A 327 10.30 -28.78 12.48
N VAL A 328 10.89 -29.71 11.72
CA VAL A 328 12.30 -29.66 11.25
C VAL A 328 12.39 -29.68 9.71
N SER A 329 11.28 -29.97 9.03
CA SER A 329 11.18 -30.04 7.58
C SER A 329 9.85 -29.47 7.10
N GLU A 330 9.76 -29.13 5.81
CA GLU A 330 8.54 -28.75 5.12
C GLU A 330 8.15 -29.82 4.10
N LEU A 331 6.90 -30.29 4.16
CA LEU A 331 6.26 -31.11 3.15
C LEU A 331 5.81 -30.21 1.99
N LEU A 332 6.28 -30.53 0.80
CA LEU A 332 6.03 -29.82 -0.46
C LEU A 332 5.20 -30.67 -1.40
N PHE A 333 4.16 -30.07 -2.00
CA PHE A 333 3.43 -30.64 -3.15
C PHE A 333 2.90 -29.53 -4.06
N LEU A 334 2.57 -29.87 -5.32
CA LEU A 334 1.95 -28.94 -6.26
C LEU A 334 0.42 -29.06 -6.16
N ALA A 335 -0.26 -27.96 -5.81
CA ALA A 335 -1.71 -27.86 -5.90
C ALA A 335 -2.12 -27.22 -7.24
N ILE A 336 -3.11 -27.80 -7.91
CA ILE A 336 -3.79 -27.21 -9.07
C ILE A 336 -5.17 -26.77 -8.59
N LEU A 337 -5.44 -25.47 -8.63
CA LEU A 337 -6.62 -24.87 -8.03
C LEU A 337 -7.58 -24.32 -9.10
N PRO A 338 -8.89 -24.57 -9.00
CA PRO A 338 -9.89 -24.02 -9.93
C PRO A 338 -10.00 -22.50 -9.81
N PRO A 339 -10.52 -21.80 -10.83
CA PRO A 339 -10.76 -20.36 -10.73
C PRO A 339 -11.87 -20.03 -9.72
N LEU A 340 -11.64 -19.01 -8.89
CA LEU A 340 -12.58 -18.49 -7.88
C LEU A 340 -13.17 -19.62 -7.02
N GLY A 341 -12.32 -20.53 -6.54
CA GLY A 341 -12.76 -21.86 -6.11
C GLY A 341 -11.84 -22.55 -5.12
N TYR A 342 -12.25 -23.73 -4.65
CA TYR A 342 -11.54 -24.53 -3.65
C TYR A 342 -11.06 -25.87 -4.20
N SER A 343 -9.93 -26.34 -3.68
CA SER A 343 -9.54 -27.76 -3.73
C SER A 343 -9.11 -28.24 -2.34
N SER A 344 -9.42 -29.50 -2.03
CA SER A 344 -9.01 -30.15 -0.80
C SER A 344 -7.92 -31.19 -1.02
N PHE A 345 -7.04 -31.32 -0.04
CA PHE A 345 -5.94 -32.27 -0.02
C PHE A 345 -5.85 -32.94 1.35
N MET A 346 -5.84 -34.28 1.38
CA MET A 346 -5.65 -35.06 2.60
C MET A 346 -4.18 -35.35 2.84
N ILE A 347 -3.77 -35.31 4.11
CA ILE A 347 -2.40 -35.56 4.57
C ILE A 347 -2.47 -36.57 5.71
N ASP A 348 -1.84 -37.74 5.53
CA ASP A 348 -1.75 -38.77 6.57
C ASP A 348 -0.34 -39.36 6.68
N ARG A 349 -0.05 -39.95 7.85
CA ARG A 349 1.27 -40.50 8.17
C ARG A 349 1.41 -41.95 7.73
N ILE A 350 2.44 -42.24 6.94
CA ILE A 350 2.70 -43.57 6.37
C ILE A 350 3.63 -44.42 7.24
N THR A 351 3.37 -45.73 7.23
CA THR A 351 4.24 -46.76 7.84
C THR A 351 5.39 -47.13 6.89
N ASN A 352 6.38 -47.86 7.41
CA ASN A 352 7.57 -48.26 6.65
C ASN A 352 7.25 -49.17 5.44
N ASP A 353 6.05 -49.78 5.39
CA ASP A 353 5.56 -50.57 4.26
C ASP A 353 5.47 -49.74 2.96
N TYR A 354 5.44 -48.41 3.07
CA TYR A 354 5.42 -47.45 1.96
C TYR A 354 6.82 -46.90 1.64
N GLN A 355 7.88 -47.71 1.79
CA GLN A 355 9.27 -47.31 1.61
C GLN A 355 9.54 -46.61 0.26
N SER A 356 8.87 -47.02 -0.81
CA SER A 356 8.98 -46.37 -2.13
C SER A 356 8.52 -44.92 -2.13
N ILE A 357 7.47 -44.56 -1.36
CA ILE A 357 7.01 -43.18 -1.19
C ILE A 357 8.02 -42.42 -0.34
N ILE A 358 8.45 -42.98 0.79
CA ILE A 358 9.42 -42.38 1.72
C ILE A 358 10.72 -42.00 0.98
N THR A 359 11.32 -42.95 0.26
CA THR A 359 12.54 -42.72 -0.53
C THR A 359 12.30 -41.79 -1.74
N SER A 360 11.07 -41.67 -2.24
CA SER A 360 10.77 -40.76 -3.36
C SER A 360 10.66 -39.28 -2.98
N GLN A 361 10.35 -38.98 -1.72
CA GLN A 361 10.15 -37.62 -1.22
C GLN A 361 11.36 -37.04 -0.48
N GLU A 362 12.32 -37.89 -0.08
CA GLU A 362 13.55 -37.44 0.57
C GLU A 362 14.39 -36.57 -0.38
N SER A 363 14.76 -35.36 0.05
CA SER A 363 15.65 -34.48 -0.71
C SER A 363 17.11 -34.87 -0.45
N GLN A 364 17.92 -34.91 -1.51
CA GLN A 364 19.36 -35.10 -1.39
C GLN A 364 20.01 -33.80 -0.91
N ILE A 365 20.73 -33.85 0.21
CA ILE A 365 21.41 -32.69 0.80
C ILE A 365 22.92 -32.86 0.66
N THR A 366 23.60 -31.87 0.08
CA THR A 366 25.07 -31.84 -0.05
C THR A 366 25.62 -30.47 0.35
N ASP A 367 26.66 -30.45 1.18
CA ASP A 367 27.34 -29.22 1.60
C ASP A 367 28.22 -28.67 0.48
N GLY A 368 28.03 -27.38 0.14
CA GLY A 368 28.73 -26.71 -0.96
C GLY A 368 30.24 -26.57 -0.77
N SER A 369 30.73 -26.67 0.46
CA SER A 369 32.16 -26.75 0.76
C SER A 369 32.85 -28.01 0.20
N THR A 370 32.09 -29.03 -0.23
CA THR A 370 32.63 -30.27 -0.80
C THR A 370 32.72 -30.27 -2.32
N SER A 371 32.11 -29.30 -3.02
CA SER A 371 32.18 -29.21 -4.49
C SER A 371 33.48 -28.53 -4.94
N SER A 372 34.31 -29.24 -5.70
CA SER A 372 35.56 -28.73 -6.28
C SER A 372 35.36 -27.82 -7.51
N GLY A 373 34.12 -27.67 -8.00
CA GLY A 373 33.76 -26.88 -9.16
C GLY A 373 32.34 -26.28 -9.07
N ASP A 374 31.96 -25.52 -10.10
CA ASP A 374 30.66 -24.83 -10.17
C ASP A 374 29.48 -25.82 -10.14
N VAL A 375 28.40 -25.41 -9.48
CA VAL A 375 27.20 -26.23 -9.24
C VAL A 375 26.07 -25.75 -10.14
N ILE A 376 25.46 -26.67 -10.90
CA ILE A 376 24.31 -26.38 -11.76
C ILE A 376 23.05 -26.99 -11.15
N LEU A 377 21.97 -26.20 -11.13
CA LEU A 377 20.58 -26.62 -10.89
C LEU A 377 19.76 -26.29 -12.14
N GLU A 378 18.81 -27.14 -12.50
CA GLU A 378 17.92 -26.93 -13.63
C GLU A 378 16.52 -27.46 -13.33
N ASN A 379 15.49 -26.85 -13.91
CA ASN A 379 14.09 -27.27 -13.74
C ASN A 379 13.39 -27.64 -15.05
N GLY A 380 14.14 -27.79 -16.14
CA GLY A 380 13.61 -28.04 -17.50
C GLY A 380 13.12 -26.79 -18.23
N ARG A 381 13.17 -25.60 -17.61
CA ARG A 381 12.78 -24.31 -18.22
C ARG A 381 13.88 -23.27 -18.09
N ILE A 382 14.51 -23.22 -16.93
CA ILE A 382 15.68 -22.39 -16.62
C ILE A 382 16.74 -23.25 -15.90
N SER A 383 17.98 -22.81 -15.97
CA SER A 383 19.06 -23.33 -15.15
C SER A 383 19.81 -22.19 -14.45
N ILE A 384 20.41 -22.50 -13.30
CA ILE A 384 21.28 -21.56 -12.59
C ILE A 384 22.62 -22.24 -12.30
N LYS A 385 23.70 -21.47 -12.43
CA LYS A 385 25.06 -21.89 -12.08
C LYS A 385 25.55 -21.09 -10.89
N ILE A 386 25.83 -21.78 -9.79
CA ILE A 386 26.48 -21.26 -8.61
C ILE A 386 27.99 -21.46 -8.73
N ASP A 387 28.77 -20.44 -8.41
CA ASP A 387 30.22 -20.52 -8.29
C ASP A 387 30.61 -21.39 -7.10
N GLY A 388 31.36 -22.47 -7.34
CA GLY A 388 31.67 -23.46 -6.30
C GLY A 388 32.56 -22.93 -5.16
N LYS A 389 33.28 -21.81 -5.37
CA LYS A 389 34.21 -21.23 -4.39
C LYS A 389 33.56 -20.15 -3.55
N THR A 390 32.71 -19.33 -4.15
CA THR A 390 32.06 -18.20 -3.48
C THR A 390 30.62 -18.50 -3.02
N GLY A 391 30.00 -19.56 -3.55
CA GLY A 391 28.60 -19.89 -3.27
C GLY A 391 27.59 -18.90 -3.86
N LEU A 392 28.04 -17.97 -4.71
CA LEU A 392 27.20 -16.95 -5.34
C LEU A 392 26.68 -17.42 -6.70
N LEU A 393 25.52 -16.89 -7.11
CA LEU A 393 25.01 -17.06 -8.45
C LEU A 393 25.97 -16.39 -9.46
N LYS A 394 26.23 -17.07 -10.59
CA LYS A 394 27.24 -16.70 -11.60
C LYS A 394 26.68 -16.59 -13.03
N GLN A 395 25.63 -17.35 -13.33
CA GLN A 395 25.02 -17.42 -14.65
C GLN A 395 23.61 -18.02 -14.57
N ILE A 396 22.71 -17.54 -15.41
CA ILE A 396 21.36 -18.08 -15.61
C ILE A 396 21.28 -18.59 -17.06
N GLY A 397 20.85 -19.84 -17.24
CA GLY A 397 20.54 -20.42 -18.54
C GLY A 397 19.04 -20.31 -18.84
N LEU A 398 18.71 -19.77 -20.00
CA LEU A 398 17.33 -19.55 -20.46
C LEU A 398 16.85 -20.71 -21.33
N LYS A 399 15.52 -20.83 -21.49
CA LYS A 399 14.87 -21.90 -22.27
C LYS A 399 15.32 -21.95 -23.74
N ASN A 400 15.70 -20.82 -24.32
CA ASN A 400 16.24 -20.72 -25.69
C ASN A 400 17.72 -21.15 -25.82
N GLY A 401 18.35 -21.61 -24.72
CA GLY A 401 19.76 -21.99 -24.67
C GLY A 401 20.73 -20.83 -24.42
N GLN A 402 20.25 -19.58 -24.37
CA GLN A 402 21.08 -18.42 -24.08
C GLN A 402 21.55 -18.46 -22.62
N LEU A 403 22.82 -18.11 -22.39
CA LEU A 403 23.44 -18.06 -21.08
C LEU A 403 23.72 -16.61 -20.69
N VAL A 404 23.01 -16.10 -19.69
CA VAL A 404 23.16 -14.73 -19.18
C VAL A 404 24.16 -14.74 -18.02
N PRO A 405 25.32 -14.05 -18.11
CA PRO A 405 26.19 -13.79 -16.97
C PRO A 405 25.42 -13.02 -15.90
N PHE A 406 25.46 -13.50 -14.65
CA PHE A 406 24.56 -12.99 -13.62
C PHE A 406 25.16 -13.12 -12.22
N LYS A 407 25.20 -12.05 -11.44
CA LYS A 407 25.56 -12.07 -10.01
C LYS A 407 24.38 -11.58 -9.18
N GLN A 408 24.06 -12.29 -8.10
CA GLN A 408 23.24 -11.73 -7.02
C GLN A 408 24.08 -11.68 -5.75
N ASN A 409 24.05 -10.55 -5.04
CA ASN A 409 24.65 -10.43 -3.72
C ASN A 409 23.93 -9.36 -2.88
N PHE A 410 24.23 -9.33 -1.58
CA PHE A 410 23.73 -8.35 -0.63
C PHE A 410 24.78 -7.29 -0.32
N PHE A 411 24.31 -6.05 -0.23
CA PHE A 411 25.10 -4.89 0.11
C PHE A 411 24.39 -4.09 1.20
N TYR A 412 25.03 -3.05 1.72
CA TYR A 412 24.39 -2.08 2.59
C TYR A 412 24.91 -0.67 2.34
N TYR A 413 24.02 0.30 2.46
CA TYR A 413 24.40 1.69 2.69
C TYR A 413 24.50 1.93 4.20
N GLN A 414 25.43 2.79 4.60
CA GLN A 414 25.46 3.36 5.95
C GLN A 414 24.65 4.67 5.91
N GLY A 415 23.70 4.83 6.83
CA GLY A 415 22.93 6.05 6.95
C GLY A 415 23.77 7.18 7.54
N GLU A 416 23.69 8.37 6.95
CA GLU A 416 24.39 9.56 7.42
C GLU A 416 23.95 9.97 8.83
N ASP A 417 24.87 10.56 9.60
CA ASP A 417 24.68 10.90 11.00
C ASP A 417 24.53 12.42 11.26
N ARG A 418 24.24 12.78 12.51
CA ARG A 418 23.94 14.17 12.89
C ARG A 418 25.18 15.08 12.96
N PHE A 419 26.39 14.56 12.84
CA PHE A 419 27.62 15.32 13.08
C PHE A 419 28.21 15.96 11.81
N ARG A 420 27.81 15.51 10.62
CA ARG A 420 28.27 16.10 9.34
C ARG A 420 27.49 17.33 8.87
N GLY A 421 26.42 17.71 9.57
CA GLY A 421 25.63 18.92 9.28
C GLY A 421 24.50 18.73 8.25
N GLU A 422 24.40 17.55 7.66
CA GLU A 422 23.30 17.14 6.78
C GLU A 422 22.12 16.56 7.59
N LYS A 423 20.99 16.29 6.93
CA LYS A 423 19.89 15.54 7.55
C LYS A 423 20.29 14.05 7.59
N PRO A 424 20.21 13.38 8.76
CA PRO A 424 20.54 11.96 8.85
C PRO A 424 19.48 11.09 8.16
N SER A 425 19.84 9.85 7.81
CA SER A 425 18.84 8.84 7.42
C SER A 425 17.86 8.57 8.57
N GLY A 426 16.57 8.49 8.25
CA GLY A 426 15.50 8.19 9.22
C GLY A 426 14.33 7.46 8.56
N ALA A 427 13.12 7.55 9.14
CA ALA A 427 11.96 6.83 8.62
C ALA A 427 11.50 7.31 7.24
N TYR A 428 11.66 8.60 6.95
CA TYR A 428 11.33 9.22 5.66
C TYR A 428 12.55 9.27 4.75
N ALA A 429 13.65 9.83 5.25
CA ALA A 429 14.85 10.10 4.45
C ALA A 429 15.70 8.84 4.27
N PHE A 430 16.23 8.70 3.05
CA PHE A 430 17.40 7.90 2.75
C PHE A 430 18.51 8.88 2.38
N ASN A 431 19.52 9.00 3.24
CA ASN A 431 20.74 9.78 3.00
C ASN A 431 21.96 8.88 3.28
N PRO A 432 22.54 8.23 2.25
CA PRO A 432 23.67 7.32 2.42
C PRO A 432 24.98 8.10 2.58
N SER A 433 25.77 7.81 3.62
CA SER A 433 27.05 8.49 3.91
C SER A 433 28.14 8.28 2.86
N HIS A 434 27.92 7.38 1.89
CA HIS A 434 28.78 7.10 0.74
C HIS A 434 27.93 6.64 -0.46
N HIS A 435 28.30 7.06 -1.67
CA HIS A 435 27.55 6.73 -2.90
C HIS A 435 27.67 5.25 -3.34
N ILE A 436 28.72 4.54 -2.91
CA ILE A 436 28.95 3.13 -3.24
C ILE A 436 28.61 2.31 -1.99
N PRO A 437 27.65 1.36 -2.05
CA PRO A 437 27.31 0.53 -0.91
C PRO A 437 28.37 -0.55 -0.67
N HIS A 438 28.49 -0.96 0.59
CA HIS A 438 29.45 -1.96 1.01
C HIS A 438 28.90 -3.38 0.80
N GLU A 439 29.68 -4.27 0.19
CA GLU A 439 29.31 -5.68 0.05
C GLU A 439 29.26 -6.35 1.43
N VAL A 440 28.18 -7.06 1.76
CA VAL A 440 28.04 -7.71 3.09
C VAL A 440 29.05 -8.84 3.23
N SER A 441 29.26 -9.59 2.15
CA SER A 441 30.22 -10.69 2.06
C SER A 441 30.52 -10.98 0.59
N ASN A 442 31.78 -11.21 0.23
CA ASN A 442 32.18 -11.61 -1.14
C ASN A 442 31.92 -13.10 -1.44
N ALA A 443 31.51 -13.87 -0.43
CA ALA A 443 31.12 -15.27 -0.51
C ALA A 443 30.05 -15.61 0.54
N ALA A 444 29.27 -16.66 0.27
CA ALA A 444 28.31 -17.26 1.19
C ALA A 444 28.65 -18.74 1.39
N THR A 445 28.52 -19.24 2.62
CA THR A 445 28.47 -20.71 2.81
C THR A 445 27.12 -21.21 2.31
N PHE A 446 27.10 -22.37 1.66
CA PHE A 446 25.86 -22.86 1.05
C PHE A 446 25.67 -24.37 1.19
N LYS A 447 24.40 -24.78 1.22
CA LYS A 447 23.98 -26.18 1.05
C LYS A 447 23.10 -26.30 -0.18
N ILE A 448 23.18 -27.44 -0.86
CA ILE A 448 22.33 -27.77 -2.01
C ILE A 448 21.31 -28.80 -1.53
N VAL A 449 20.04 -28.55 -1.81
CA VAL A 449 18.93 -29.48 -1.55
C VAL A 449 18.33 -29.83 -2.90
N ARG A 450 18.49 -31.07 -3.39
CA ARG A 450 17.92 -31.53 -4.64
C ARG A 450 16.72 -32.45 -4.41
N GLY A 451 15.71 -32.34 -5.27
CA GLY A 451 14.59 -33.27 -5.24
C GLY A 451 13.63 -33.11 -6.41
N ARG A 452 12.56 -33.91 -6.38
CA ARG A 452 11.72 -34.10 -7.56
C ARG A 452 10.86 -32.89 -7.92
N LEU A 453 10.52 -32.03 -6.97
CA LEU A 453 9.61 -30.88 -7.11
C LEU A 453 10.31 -29.52 -7.01
N VAL A 454 11.43 -29.44 -6.29
CA VAL A 454 12.24 -28.23 -6.14
C VAL A 454 13.70 -28.59 -5.92
N ASP A 455 14.59 -27.83 -6.54
CA ASP A 455 15.99 -27.75 -6.13
C ASP A 455 16.24 -26.39 -5.46
N GLU A 456 16.93 -26.39 -4.31
CA GLU A 456 17.21 -25.20 -3.50
C GLU A 456 18.71 -25.02 -3.21
N ILE A 457 19.15 -23.77 -3.13
CA ILE A 457 20.47 -23.39 -2.57
C ILE A 457 20.22 -22.59 -1.29
N HIS A 458 20.66 -23.11 -0.15
CA HIS A 458 20.54 -22.47 1.16
C HIS A 458 21.84 -21.71 1.46
N GLN A 459 21.86 -20.40 1.25
CA GLN A 459 23.03 -19.52 1.44
C GLN A 459 23.01 -18.83 2.81
N THR A 460 24.18 -18.73 3.44
CA THR A 460 24.43 -17.93 4.65
C THR A 460 25.57 -16.94 4.39
N PHE A 461 25.25 -15.65 4.42
CA PHE A 461 26.21 -14.56 4.23
C PHE A 461 26.76 -14.08 5.56
N LYS A 462 25.88 -13.98 6.59
CA LYS A 462 26.18 -13.68 8.00
C LYS A 462 25.12 -14.37 8.89
N PRO A 463 25.32 -14.50 10.22
CA PRO A 463 24.30 -15.04 11.14
C PRO A 463 22.96 -14.27 11.16
N TRP A 464 22.96 -13.03 10.69
CA TRP A 464 21.78 -12.17 10.53
C TRP A 464 21.32 -12.03 9.07
N LEU A 465 21.95 -12.72 8.11
CA LEU A 465 21.62 -12.62 6.69
C LEU A 465 21.76 -13.97 5.96
N THR A 466 20.62 -14.55 5.62
CA THR A 466 20.52 -15.83 4.90
C THR A 466 19.54 -15.74 3.74
N GLN A 467 19.72 -16.56 2.71
CA GLN A 467 18.84 -16.63 1.56
C GLN A 467 18.64 -18.08 1.12
N VAL A 468 17.45 -18.40 0.62
CA VAL A 468 17.18 -19.64 -0.11
C VAL A 468 16.81 -19.28 -1.56
N ILE A 469 17.65 -19.71 -2.51
CA ILE A 469 17.34 -19.63 -3.94
C ILE A 469 16.60 -20.92 -4.32
N ARG A 470 15.45 -20.83 -5.00
CA ARG A 470 14.64 -22.00 -5.40
C ARG A 470 14.36 -22.05 -6.88
N LEU A 471 14.56 -23.23 -7.46
CA LEU A 471 14.07 -23.64 -8.77
C LEU A 471 13.01 -24.72 -8.57
N TYR A 472 11.74 -24.33 -8.56
CA TYR A 472 10.62 -25.26 -8.61
C TYR A 472 10.53 -25.89 -10.01
N ARG A 473 10.03 -27.13 -10.12
CA ARG A 473 9.60 -27.65 -11.43
C ARG A 473 8.46 -26.80 -11.97
N ASP A 474 8.29 -26.82 -13.29
CA ASP A 474 7.26 -26.10 -14.06
C ASP A 474 7.23 -24.57 -14.00
N TYR A 475 7.92 -23.92 -13.08
CA TYR A 475 8.08 -22.47 -13.05
C TYR A 475 9.24 -21.99 -13.95
N ASP A 476 9.10 -20.79 -14.48
CA ASP A 476 10.00 -20.12 -15.42
C ASP A 476 10.73 -18.92 -14.80
N TYR A 477 10.74 -18.86 -13.46
CA TYR A 477 11.38 -17.81 -12.66
C TYR A 477 12.21 -18.42 -11.51
N VAL A 478 13.17 -17.64 -11.00
CA VAL A 478 13.96 -17.97 -9.80
C VAL A 478 13.33 -17.29 -8.58
N GLU A 479 13.01 -18.03 -7.52
CA GLU A 479 12.56 -17.45 -6.23
C GLU A 479 13.76 -17.22 -5.31
N PHE A 480 13.90 -16.01 -4.78
CA PHE A 480 14.88 -15.63 -3.76
C PHE A 480 14.12 -15.35 -2.45
N ASP A 481 14.20 -16.26 -1.48
CA ASP A 481 13.58 -16.13 -0.16
C ASP A 481 14.64 -15.71 0.86
N TRP A 482 14.61 -14.45 1.27
CA TRP A 482 15.63 -13.81 2.09
C TRP A 482 15.17 -13.64 3.53
N VAL A 483 16.11 -13.70 4.47
CA VAL A 483 15.90 -13.38 5.90
C VAL A 483 16.97 -12.40 6.35
N VAL A 484 16.56 -11.19 6.70
CA VAL A 484 17.41 -10.10 7.17
C VAL A 484 17.07 -9.77 8.61
N GLY A 485 18.02 -10.00 9.53
CA GLY A 485 17.98 -9.49 10.90
C GLY A 485 18.42 -10.49 11.98
N PRO A 486 18.59 -10.03 13.24
CA PRO A 486 18.58 -8.62 13.64
C PRO A 486 19.75 -7.86 13.01
N ILE A 487 19.49 -6.70 12.40
CA ILE A 487 20.56 -5.87 11.82
C ILE A 487 21.46 -5.40 12.98
N PRO A 488 22.77 -5.70 12.95
CA PRO A 488 23.62 -5.56 14.13
C PRO A 488 23.86 -4.10 14.50
N VAL A 489 23.75 -3.80 15.79
CA VAL A 489 24.27 -2.58 16.42
C VAL A 489 25.26 -3.02 17.49
N ARG A 490 26.54 -2.75 17.27
CA ARG A 490 27.67 -3.06 18.14
C ARG A 490 27.87 -1.98 19.20
N ASN A 491 27.76 -0.70 18.82
CA ASN A 491 27.92 0.43 19.72
C ASN A 491 26.97 1.59 19.39
N TRP A 492 25.94 1.77 20.21
CA TRP A 492 24.93 2.84 20.09
C TRP A 492 25.48 4.29 20.06
N LEU A 493 26.73 4.52 20.48
CA LEU A 493 27.35 5.84 20.49
C LEU A 493 28.17 6.15 19.22
N HIS A 494 28.54 5.13 18.42
CA HIS A 494 29.52 5.25 17.33
C HIS A 494 29.15 4.53 16.04
N ASP A 495 28.20 3.60 16.08
CA ASP A 495 27.71 2.94 14.87
C ASP A 495 26.81 3.88 14.07
N GLN A 496 26.81 3.69 12.75
CA GLN A 496 25.84 4.29 11.84
C GLN A 496 24.69 3.31 11.58
N GLY A 497 23.53 3.83 11.20
CA GLY A 497 22.41 2.99 10.75
C GLY A 497 22.77 2.22 9.48
N LEU A 498 22.17 1.04 9.28
CA LEU A 498 22.42 0.20 8.11
C LEU A 498 21.13 0.00 7.30
N GLU A 499 21.26 0.13 5.99
CA GLU A 499 20.18 -0.02 5.02
C GLU A 499 20.55 -1.13 4.05
N ILE A 500 19.93 -2.30 4.21
CA ILE A 500 20.32 -3.55 3.57
C ILE A 500 19.64 -3.66 2.20
N ILE A 501 20.43 -3.88 1.15
CA ILE A 501 19.94 -4.07 -0.22
C ILE A 501 20.30 -5.46 -0.74
N THR A 502 19.45 -6.02 -1.60
CA THR A 502 19.84 -7.06 -2.55
C THR A 502 20.08 -6.43 -3.91
N ARG A 503 21.08 -6.94 -4.62
CA ARG A 503 21.49 -6.45 -5.93
C ARG A 503 21.57 -7.60 -6.92
N TYR A 504 21.03 -7.37 -8.11
CA TYR A 504 20.99 -8.28 -9.25
C TYR A 504 21.76 -7.63 -10.40
N ASP A 505 22.93 -8.18 -10.71
CA ASP A 505 23.85 -7.68 -11.74
C ASP A 505 23.86 -8.63 -12.95
N SER A 506 23.74 -8.07 -14.15
CA SER A 506 23.82 -8.75 -15.44
C SER A 506 24.72 -7.97 -16.41
N ASN A 507 24.89 -8.46 -17.63
CA ASN A 507 25.60 -7.75 -18.70
C ASN A 507 24.69 -6.87 -19.60
N PHE A 508 23.43 -6.67 -19.24
CA PHE A 508 22.45 -5.95 -20.07
C PHE A 508 22.84 -4.49 -20.30
N GLN A 509 22.62 -3.98 -21.52
CA GLN A 509 22.87 -2.58 -21.85
C GLN A 509 21.56 -1.78 -21.85
N ASN A 510 21.18 -1.23 -20.68
CA ASN A 510 19.93 -0.49 -20.49
C ASN A 510 20.07 1.05 -20.55
N ASN A 511 21.28 1.59 -20.78
CA ASN A 511 21.57 3.02 -20.98
C ASN A 511 20.94 3.92 -19.91
N GLY A 512 21.14 3.59 -18.63
CA GLY A 512 20.54 4.29 -17.50
C GLY A 512 19.01 4.24 -17.38
N THR A 513 18.30 3.57 -18.30
CA THR A 513 16.84 3.45 -18.30
C THR A 513 16.39 2.22 -17.51
N PHE A 514 15.42 2.38 -16.62
CA PHE A 514 14.76 1.29 -15.91
C PHE A 514 13.27 1.62 -15.72
N PHE A 515 12.50 0.67 -15.20
CA PHE A 515 11.04 0.79 -15.13
C PHE A 515 10.54 0.32 -13.78
N THR A 516 9.64 1.09 -13.15
CA THR A 516 8.98 0.70 -11.89
C THR A 516 7.47 0.78 -12.05
N ASP A 517 6.73 -0.02 -11.30
CA ASP A 517 5.27 0.10 -11.27
C ASP A 517 4.80 1.39 -10.58
N SER A 518 3.60 1.84 -10.95
CA SER A 518 2.81 2.84 -10.23
C SER A 518 1.64 2.15 -9.56
N ASN A 519 1.77 1.89 -8.25
CA ASN A 519 0.76 1.20 -7.43
C ASN A 519 0.29 -0.14 -8.03
N SER A 520 1.21 -0.92 -8.60
CA SER A 520 0.94 -2.21 -9.26
C SER A 520 0.01 -2.12 -10.50
N ARG A 521 -0.08 -0.94 -11.15
CA ARG A 521 -0.90 -0.71 -12.36
C ARG A 521 -0.08 -0.39 -13.60
N GLU A 522 0.16 0.89 -13.89
CA GLU A 522 0.94 1.31 -15.06
C GLU A 522 2.44 1.36 -14.74
N THR A 523 3.27 1.28 -15.79
CA THR A 523 4.72 1.18 -15.70
C THR A 523 5.36 2.52 -16.02
N ILE A 524 6.05 3.12 -15.05
CA ILE A 524 6.70 4.40 -15.25
C ILE A 524 8.17 4.18 -15.65
N ARG A 525 8.54 4.74 -16.80
CA ARG A 525 9.93 4.79 -17.27
C ARG A 525 10.73 5.75 -16.40
N ARG A 526 11.82 5.25 -15.83
CA ARG A 526 12.82 6.00 -15.07
C ARG A 526 14.11 6.11 -15.88
N ILE A 527 14.83 7.22 -15.72
CA ILE A 527 16.15 7.43 -16.32
C ILE A 527 17.05 7.97 -15.20
N ARG A 528 18.18 7.31 -14.98
CA ARG A 528 19.14 7.65 -13.92
C ARG A 528 19.65 9.09 -14.09
N HIS A 529 19.65 9.85 -13.00
CA HIS A 529 20.05 11.27 -12.93
C HIS A 529 19.22 12.23 -13.82
N PHE A 530 18.00 11.88 -14.20
CA PHE A 530 17.16 12.69 -15.08
C PHE A 530 15.76 12.95 -14.49
N ARG A 531 15.16 14.08 -14.89
CA ARG A 531 13.75 14.43 -14.66
C ARG A 531 13.20 15.03 -15.95
N PRO A 532 11.98 14.64 -16.39
CA PRO A 532 11.44 15.11 -17.66
C PRO A 532 10.86 16.53 -17.60
N THR A 533 10.69 17.10 -16.40
CA THR A 533 10.02 18.40 -16.19
C THR A 533 10.98 19.52 -15.75
N TRP A 534 12.20 19.21 -15.28
CA TRP A 534 13.20 20.19 -14.86
C TRP A 534 14.63 19.60 -14.92
N ASP A 535 15.65 20.44 -14.99
CA ASP A 535 17.05 20.01 -14.94
C ASP A 535 17.44 19.62 -13.50
N LEU A 536 17.97 18.41 -13.31
CA LEU A 536 18.23 17.85 -11.99
C LEU A 536 19.60 18.29 -11.43
N GLU A 537 19.59 19.22 -10.47
CA GLU A 537 20.77 19.61 -9.69
C GLU A 537 20.71 18.99 -8.28
N THR A 538 21.67 18.12 -7.92
CA THR A 538 21.75 17.47 -6.60
C THR A 538 23.12 16.85 -6.33
N SER A 539 23.56 16.78 -5.05
CA SER A 539 24.67 15.89 -4.63
C SER A 539 24.23 14.43 -4.47
N GLU A 540 22.95 14.20 -4.14
CA GLU A 540 22.45 12.90 -3.70
C GLU A 540 22.15 11.97 -4.87
N VAL A 541 23.23 11.60 -5.55
CA VAL A 541 23.22 10.75 -6.74
C VAL A 541 22.63 9.36 -6.51
N VAL A 542 22.56 8.87 -5.26
CA VAL A 542 21.91 7.60 -4.90
C VAL A 542 20.43 7.80 -4.60
N ALA A 543 20.12 8.55 -3.53
CA ALA A 543 18.75 8.66 -3.04
C ALA A 543 17.79 9.34 -4.04
N SER A 544 18.30 10.21 -4.91
CA SER A 544 17.55 10.82 -6.03
C SER A 544 17.17 9.84 -7.16
N ASN A 545 17.71 8.62 -7.17
CA ASN A 545 17.40 7.59 -8.16
C ASN A 545 16.60 6.41 -7.60
N TYR A 546 16.28 6.44 -6.30
CA TYR A 546 15.38 5.46 -5.70
C TYR A 546 13.91 5.82 -5.98
N TYR A 547 13.13 4.81 -6.34
CA TYR A 547 11.70 4.90 -6.63
C TYR A 547 10.91 3.83 -5.86
N PRO A 548 9.61 4.03 -5.61
CA PRO A 548 8.79 3.00 -5.01
C PRO A 548 8.59 1.84 -6.00
N VAL A 549 8.76 0.62 -5.51
CA VAL A 549 8.48 -0.64 -6.20
C VAL A 549 7.41 -1.35 -5.41
N THR A 550 6.15 -1.29 -5.85
CA THR A 550 5.02 -1.88 -5.10
C THR A 550 4.69 -3.29 -5.57
N SER A 551 5.09 -3.68 -6.78
CA SER A 551 5.04 -5.05 -7.30
C SER A 551 6.16 -5.45 -8.26
N TRP A 552 6.73 -4.54 -9.07
CA TRP A 552 7.78 -4.89 -10.04
C TRP A 552 8.75 -3.76 -10.40
N ILE A 553 9.99 -4.15 -10.64
CA ILE A 553 11.04 -3.34 -11.26
C ILE A 553 11.68 -4.13 -12.40
N PHE A 554 11.98 -3.50 -13.54
CA PHE A 554 12.70 -4.16 -14.63
C PHE A 554 13.65 -3.26 -15.42
N ILE A 555 14.60 -3.91 -16.09
CA ILE A 555 15.46 -3.33 -17.14
C ILE A 555 15.31 -4.14 -18.43
N ARG A 556 15.61 -3.52 -19.57
CA ARG A 556 15.57 -4.14 -20.90
C ARG A 556 16.90 -3.97 -21.61
N ASP A 557 17.34 -5.03 -22.27
CA ASP A 557 18.35 -4.98 -23.32
C ASP A 557 17.65 -5.19 -24.67
N TYR A 558 17.38 -4.09 -25.36
CA TYR A 558 16.67 -4.11 -26.64
C TYR A 558 17.50 -4.69 -27.79
N ALA A 559 18.83 -4.79 -27.65
CA ALA A 559 19.69 -5.39 -28.67
C ALA A 559 19.67 -6.93 -28.58
N GLN A 560 19.47 -7.47 -27.38
CA GLN A 560 19.30 -8.90 -27.14
C GLN A 560 17.83 -9.36 -27.11
N ASP A 561 16.86 -8.44 -27.24
CA ASP A 561 15.43 -8.66 -26.99
C ASP A 561 15.15 -9.33 -25.63
N LEU A 562 15.83 -8.89 -24.56
CA LEU A 562 15.66 -9.45 -23.22
C LEU A 562 15.14 -8.43 -22.21
N GLN A 563 14.33 -8.90 -21.27
CA GLN A 563 13.90 -8.15 -20.09
C GLN A 563 14.29 -8.92 -18.81
N MET A 564 14.86 -8.20 -17.85
CA MET A 564 15.16 -8.69 -16.50
C MET A 564 14.19 -8.03 -15.52
N THR A 565 13.28 -8.82 -14.94
CA THR A 565 12.21 -8.33 -14.06
C THR A 565 12.35 -8.94 -12.67
N VAL A 566 12.24 -8.12 -11.63
CA VAL A 566 12.15 -8.55 -10.24
C VAL A 566 10.77 -8.16 -9.69
N LEU A 567 10.00 -9.15 -9.24
CA LEU A 567 8.74 -8.94 -8.54
C LEU A 567 8.93 -9.04 -7.02
N THR A 568 8.31 -8.13 -6.27
CA THR A 568 8.41 -8.00 -4.81
C THR A 568 7.17 -8.53 -4.09
N ASP A 569 7.34 -9.10 -2.89
CA ASP A 569 6.22 -9.55 -2.05
C ASP A 569 5.59 -8.45 -1.19
N ARG A 570 6.19 -7.24 -1.17
CA ARG A 570 5.78 -6.03 -0.44
C ARG A 570 6.18 -4.76 -1.22
N SER A 571 5.91 -3.58 -0.66
CA SER A 571 6.48 -2.33 -1.19
C SER A 571 7.93 -2.19 -0.74
N GLU A 572 8.81 -1.78 -1.64
CA GLU A 572 10.24 -1.57 -1.37
C GLU A 572 10.74 -0.34 -2.13
N GLY A 573 11.88 0.23 -1.73
CA GLY A 573 12.64 1.20 -2.53
C GLY A 573 13.58 0.47 -3.49
N GLY A 574 13.53 0.82 -4.78
CA GLY A 574 14.37 0.19 -5.81
C GLY A 574 14.96 1.18 -6.82
N SER A 575 16.05 0.75 -7.46
CA SER A 575 16.80 1.53 -8.46
C SER A 575 17.54 0.63 -9.46
N SER A 576 18.08 1.22 -10.51
CA SER A 576 19.15 0.66 -11.35
C SER A 576 20.33 1.63 -11.27
N MET A 577 21.32 1.35 -10.43
CA MET A 577 22.42 2.29 -10.14
C MET A 577 23.61 2.22 -11.10
N SER A 578 23.75 1.10 -11.81
CA SER A 578 24.63 0.94 -12.96
C SER A 578 23.85 0.26 -14.09
N ASP A 579 24.44 0.19 -15.28
CA ASP A 579 23.83 -0.59 -16.34
C ASP A 579 23.99 -2.09 -16.05
N GLY A 580 23.04 -2.89 -16.53
CA GLY A 580 22.91 -4.32 -16.20
C GLY A 580 22.34 -4.61 -14.81
N ASN A 581 22.08 -3.59 -13.99
CA ASN A 581 21.83 -3.73 -12.56
C ASN A 581 20.38 -3.38 -12.16
N ILE A 582 19.84 -4.13 -11.20
CA ILE A 582 18.67 -3.77 -10.37
C ILE A 582 19.07 -3.94 -8.91
N GLU A 583 18.72 -2.98 -8.06
CA GLU A 583 18.81 -3.13 -6.60
C GLU A 583 17.51 -2.75 -5.89
N LEU A 584 17.27 -3.44 -4.77
CA LEU A 584 16.07 -3.34 -3.94
C LEU A 584 16.47 -3.33 -2.47
N MET A 585 15.96 -2.36 -1.73
CA MET A 585 16.22 -2.18 -0.29
C MET A 585 15.21 -2.99 0.53
N LEU A 586 15.71 -3.95 1.31
CA LEU A 586 14.91 -4.98 1.97
C LEU A 586 14.52 -4.63 3.40
N HIS A 587 15.46 -4.03 4.14
CA HIS A 587 15.29 -3.70 5.56
C HIS A 587 16.25 -2.59 5.97
N ARG A 588 15.83 -1.77 6.93
CA ARG A 588 16.55 -0.57 7.40
C ARG A 588 16.54 -0.56 8.93
N ARG A 589 17.68 -0.29 9.55
CA ARG A 589 17.77 -0.03 10.99
C ARG A 589 18.63 1.19 11.23
N LEU A 590 18.01 2.25 11.73
CA LEU A 590 18.58 3.59 11.81
C LEU A 590 18.60 4.07 13.26
N LEU A 591 19.61 4.86 13.59
CA LEU A 591 19.93 5.24 14.97
C LEU A 591 19.62 6.72 15.27
N PHE A 592 19.10 7.45 14.27
CA PHE A 592 18.73 8.86 14.37
C PHE A 592 17.32 9.09 13.80
N ASP A 593 16.67 10.13 14.33
CA ASP A 593 15.48 10.75 13.73
C ASP A 593 15.94 11.74 12.65
N ASP A 594 15.24 11.78 11.51
CA ASP A 594 15.52 12.61 10.33
C ASP A 594 14.92 14.03 10.40
N GLY A 595 14.19 14.33 11.47
CA GLY A 595 13.73 15.69 11.78
C GLY A 595 12.42 16.11 11.11
N TYR A 596 11.69 15.17 10.49
CA TYR A 596 10.38 15.44 9.86
C TYR A 596 9.18 15.37 10.82
N GLY A 597 9.42 15.11 12.11
CA GLY A 597 8.38 15.16 13.15
C GLY A 597 7.98 13.82 13.76
N MET A 598 8.58 12.70 13.33
CA MET A 598 8.41 11.42 14.03
C MET A 598 9.06 11.47 15.43
N GLU A 599 10.17 12.20 15.58
CA GLU A 599 10.95 12.37 16.83
C GLU A 599 11.44 11.04 17.43
N GLU A 600 11.63 10.03 16.58
CA GLU A 600 12.05 8.67 16.93
C GLU A 600 12.96 8.13 15.81
N ALA A 601 13.88 7.23 16.14
CA ALA A 601 14.72 6.56 15.13
C ALA A 601 14.02 5.30 14.60
N LEU A 602 14.23 4.94 13.34
CA LEU A 602 13.70 3.69 12.77
C LEU A 602 14.49 2.47 13.30
N ASN A 603 14.22 2.10 14.56
CA ASN A 603 14.94 1.09 15.32
C ASN A 603 13.97 0.03 15.88
N GLU A 604 13.29 -0.68 14.97
CA GLU A 604 12.27 -1.67 15.33
C GLU A 604 12.86 -2.78 16.24
N PRO A 605 12.34 -2.99 17.47
CA PRO A 605 13.03 -3.78 18.49
C PRO A 605 13.00 -5.30 18.25
N GLY A 606 12.01 -5.81 17.51
CA GLY A 606 11.76 -7.24 17.41
C GLY A 606 11.28 -7.86 18.73
N VAL A 607 11.00 -9.17 18.73
CA VAL A 607 10.41 -9.89 19.87
C VAL A 607 11.37 -10.02 21.07
N ASP A 608 12.69 -10.09 20.81
CA ASP A 608 13.72 -10.24 21.84
C ASP A 608 14.46 -8.93 22.18
N GLY A 609 13.98 -7.80 21.64
CA GLY A 609 14.60 -6.47 21.81
C GLY A 609 15.92 -6.26 21.06
N LYS A 610 16.46 -7.26 20.34
CA LYS A 610 17.76 -7.15 19.66
C LYS A 610 17.67 -6.53 18.27
N GLY A 611 16.48 -6.33 17.73
CA GLY A 611 16.20 -5.78 16.40
C GLY A 611 15.26 -6.68 15.59
N LEU A 612 14.32 -6.09 14.84
CA LEU A 612 13.37 -6.85 14.04
C LEU A 612 14.05 -7.71 12.97
N VAL A 613 13.64 -8.98 12.88
CA VAL A 613 13.97 -9.89 11.77
C VAL A 613 12.85 -9.82 10.73
N VAL A 614 13.22 -9.74 9.46
CA VAL A 614 12.30 -9.62 8.32
C VAL A 614 12.60 -10.74 7.35
N ARG A 615 11.58 -11.52 6.98
CA ARG A 615 11.62 -12.49 5.89
C ARG A 615 10.79 -11.98 4.72
N GLY A 616 11.29 -12.15 3.49
CA GLY A 616 10.58 -11.77 2.28
C GLY A 616 11.03 -12.55 1.05
N LYS A 617 10.38 -12.29 -0.09
CA LYS A 617 10.55 -13.06 -1.32
C LYS A 617 10.57 -12.17 -2.55
N HIS A 618 11.58 -12.38 -3.40
CA HIS A 618 11.60 -11.88 -4.77
C HIS A 618 11.42 -13.02 -5.78
N ARG A 619 10.84 -12.70 -6.93
CA ARG A 619 10.82 -13.57 -8.11
C ARG A 619 11.50 -12.88 -9.27
N LEU A 620 12.58 -13.48 -9.77
CA LEU A 620 13.35 -13.01 -10.91
C LEU A 620 12.91 -13.73 -12.17
N ILE A 621 12.52 -12.94 -13.18
CA ILE A 621 12.26 -13.38 -14.54
C ILE A 621 13.37 -12.83 -15.42
N ILE A 622 13.94 -13.68 -16.28
CA ILE A 622 14.70 -13.26 -17.45
C ILE A 622 14.17 -14.03 -18.64
N SER A 623 13.62 -13.32 -19.63
CA SER A 623 13.04 -13.90 -20.84
C SER A 623 13.03 -12.85 -21.97
N ASP A 624 12.47 -13.21 -23.11
CA ASP A 624 12.18 -12.23 -24.16
C ASP A 624 11.21 -11.14 -23.65
N ILE A 625 11.19 -9.98 -24.31
CA ILE A 625 10.45 -8.82 -23.78
C ILE A 625 8.94 -9.10 -23.67
N GLN A 626 8.33 -9.75 -24.66
CA GLN A 626 6.89 -10.05 -24.65
C GLN A 626 6.54 -11.11 -23.60
N GLN A 627 7.29 -12.21 -23.53
CA GLN A 627 7.08 -13.26 -22.53
C GLN A 627 7.30 -12.75 -21.11
N SER A 628 8.28 -11.87 -20.89
CA SER A 628 8.52 -11.24 -19.59
C SER A 628 7.36 -10.34 -19.17
N VAL A 629 6.76 -9.57 -20.09
CA VAL A 629 5.55 -8.77 -19.83
C VAL A 629 4.39 -9.70 -19.41
N ARG A 630 4.12 -10.76 -20.18
CA ARG A 630 3.05 -11.75 -19.89
C ARG A 630 3.20 -12.38 -18.51
N GLN A 631 4.41 -12.81 -18.16
CA GLN A 631 4.74 -13.40 -16.86
C GLN A 631 4.63 -12.36 -15.75
N MET A 632 5.24 -11.18 -15.88
CA MET A 632 5.17 -10.08 -14.90
C MET A 632 3.72 -9.72 -14.57
N ARG A 633 2.90 -9.48 -15.59
CA ARG A 633 1.49 -9.11 -15.46
C ARG A 633 0.71 -10.20 -14.71
N THR A 634 0.81 -11.45 -15.15
CA THR A 634 0.12 -12.58 -14.51
C THR A 634 0.61 -12.84 -13.08
N MET A 635 1.93 -12.84 -12.85
CA MET A 635 2.55 -13.13 -11.57
C MET A 635 2.33 -12.04 -10.52
N SER A 636 2.24 -10.76 -10.93
CA SER A 636 1.90 -9.67 -10.01
C SER A 636 0.53 -9.89 -9.34
N LYS A 637 -0.43 -10.44 -10.10
CA LYS A 637 -1.74 -10.83 -9.58
C LYS A 637 -1.63 -12.05 -8.67
N THR A 638 -0.93 -13.13 -9.05
CA THR A 638 -0.76 -14.33 -8.17
C THR A 638 0.05 -14.05 -6.90
N LEU A 639 0.91 -13.03 -6.88
CA LEU A 639 1.65 -12.58 -5.70
C LEU A 639 0.81 -11.74 -4.73
N THR A 640 -0.19 -11.04 -5.24
CA THR A 640 -1.10 -10.17 -4.46
C THR A 640 -2.34 -10.94 -3.99
N TRP A 641 -2.89 -11.76 -4.88
CA TRP A 641 -4.08 -12.59 -4.70
C TRP A 641 -3.66 -14.06 -4.55
N ARG A 642 -3.06 -14.38 -3.40
CA ARG A 642 -2.46 -15.68 -3.12
C ARG A 642 -3.52 -16.70 -2.69
N PRO A 643 -3.35 -17.99 -3.02
CA PRO A 643 -4.21 -19.02 -2.48
C PRO A 643 -4.25 -19.01 -0.94
N VAL A 644 -5.45 -19.18 -0.37
CA VAL A 644 -5.71 -19.07 1.06
C VAL A 644 -5.98 -20.47 1.65
N PRO A 645 -5.05 -21.04 2.43
CA PRO A 645 -5.20 -22.37 3.01
C PRO A 645 -5.91 -22.34 4.38
N MET A 646 -6.96 -23.13 4.49
CA MET A 646 -7.61 -23.54 5.74
C MET A 646 -7.21 -24.98 6.08
N PHE A 647 -7.18 -25.29 7.37
CA PHE A 647 -6.74 -26.58 7.89
C PHE A 647 -7.80 -27.20 8.78
N ARG A 648 -7.89 -28.53 8.76
CA ARG A 648 -8.75 -29.30 9.65
C ARG A 648 -8.00 -30.52 10.18
N LYS A 649 -8.10 -30.75 11.49
CA LYS A 649 -7.68 -32.02 12.09
C LYS A 649 -8.81 -33.04 11.94
N LEU A 650 -8.49 -34.21 11.39
CA LEU A 650 -9.40 -35.34 11.29
C LEU A 650 -9.22 -36.25 12.51
N ARG A 651 -10.32 -36.80 13.03
CA ARG A 651 -10.31 -37.79 14.12
C ARG A 651 -10.26 -39.20 13.54
N PRO A 652 -9.63 -40.18 14.20
CA PRO A 652 -9.64 -41.56 13.73
C PRO A 652 -11.05 -42.14 13.86
N THR A 653 -11.62 -42.61 12.75
CA THR A 653 -12.75 -43.55 12.81
C THR A 653 -12.21 -44.93 13.21
N ALA A 654 -12.46 -45.33 14.46
CA ALA A 654 -12.12 -46.67 14.93
C ALA A 654 -12.73 -47.74 14.01
N GLY A 655 -11.92 -48.73 13.61
CA GLY A 655 -12.39 -49.95 12.94
C GLY A 655 -12.48 -49.94 11.41
N ARG A 656 -12.19 -48.84 10.68
CA ARG A 656 -12.05 -48.91 9.21
C ARG A 656 -10.65 -49.39 8.82
N THR A 657 -10.57 -50.51 8.09
CA THR A 657 -9.35 -50.95 7.42
C THR A 657 -8.91 -49.90 6.40
N ARG A 658 -7.67 -49.38 6.56
CA ARG A 658 -7.09 -48.24 5.80
C ARG A 658 -7.11 -48.35 4.26
N SER A 659 -7.58 -49.44 3.67
CA SER A 659 -7.62 -49.68 2.23
C SER A 659 -9.01 -49.64 1.59
N ARG A 660 -10.12 -49.60 2.36
CA ARG A 660 -11.49 -49.51 1.80
C ARG A 660 -12.41 -48.62 2.64
N ALA A 661 -13.20 -47.80 1.95
CA ALA A 661 -14.20 -46.86 2.46
C ALA A 661 -13.67 -45.57 3.15
N ILE A 662 -13.13 -44.65 2.34
CA ILE A 662 -13.53 -43.23 2.44
C ILE A 662 -14.33 -42.84 1.20
N SER A 663 -15.39 -43.61 0.93
CA SER A 663 -16.38 -43.28 -0.09
C SER A 663 -17.33 -42.24 0.50
N ARG A 664 -17.35 -41.03 -0.07
CA ARG A 664 -18.19 -39.89 0.35
C ARG A 664 -18.00 -39.47 1.81
N SER A 665 -16.86 -38.86 2.14
CA SER A 665 -16.84 -37.89 3.25
C SER A 665 -16.92 -36.48 2.69
N ASP A 666 -17.44 -35.56 3.50
CA ASP A 666 -17.66 -34.11 3.31
C ASP A 666 -16.34 -33.31 3.07
N ASP A 667 -15.27 -34.00 2.70
CA ASP A 667 -13.88 -33.57 2.72
C ASP A 667 -13.28 -33.49 1.31
N TYR A 668 -13.97 -34.05 0.32
CA TYR A 668 -13.53 -34.27 -1.06
C TYR A 668 -14.27 -33.34 -2.04
N ILE A 669 -14.29 -32.05 -1.74
CA ILE A 669 -15.14 -31.08 -2.44
C ILE A 669 -14.27 -30.06 -3.16
N ASN A 670 -14.33 -30.12 -4.50
CA ASN A 670 -13.85 -29.04 -5.35
C ASN A 670 -15.02 -28.11 -5.64
N PHE A 671 -14.88 -26.82 -5.32
CA PHE A 671 -15.87 -25.80 -5.65
C PHE A 671 -15.30 -24.87 -6.74
N VAL A 672 -16.14 -24.42 -7.67
CA VAL A 672 -15.77 -23.47 -8.72
C VAL A 672 -16.78 -22.33 -8.72
N GLY A 673 -16.34 -21.09 -8.49
CA GLY A 673 -17.22 -19.93 -8.38
C GLY A 673 -17.69 -19.34 -9.71
N ILE A 674 -17.09 -19.74 -10.84
CA ILE A 674 -17.41 -19.21 -12.19
C ILE A 674 -17.64 -20.32 -13.22
N ASN A 675 -18.62 -20.11 -14.11
CA ASN A 675 -18.94 -21.03 -15.21
C ASN A 675 -17.94 -20.95 -16.38
N LYS A 676 -17.26 -19.80 -16.54
CA LYS A 676 -16.30 -19.55 -17.61
C LYS A 676 -15.14 -18.74 -17.07
N MET A 677 -13.91 -19.19 -17.34
CA MET A 677 -12.69 -18.41 -17.06
C MET A 677 -12.77 -17.03 -17.72
N LEU A 678 -12.25 -16.02 -17.02
CA LEU A 678 -12.07 -14.70 -17.63
C LEU A 678 -10.97 -14.76 -18.71
N PRO A 679 -10.96 -13.83 -19.68
CA PRO A 679 -9.85 -13.66 -20.61
C PRO A 679 -8.54 -13.33 -19.87
N LYS A 680 -7.39 -13.75 -20.41
CA LYS A 680 -6.06 -13.64 -19.76
C LYS A 680 -5.62 -12.21 -19.46
N ASN A 681 -6.17 -11.22 -20.15
CA ASN A 681 -5.95 -9.79 -19.92
C ASN A 681 -6.91 -9.14 -18.91
N ILE A 682 -7.90 -9.90 -18.39
CA ILE A 682 -8.89 -9.42 -17.42
C ILE A 682 -8.68 -10.06 -16.04
N HIS A 683 -8.70 -9.20 -15.01
CA HIS A 683 -8.66 -9.57 -13.59
C HIS A 683 -9.98 -9.17 -12.91
N LEU A 684 -10.52 -10.04 -12.05
CA LEU A 684 -11.65 -9.72 -11.17
C LEU A 684 -11.09 -9.00 -9.94
N LEU A 685 -11.09 -7.67 -9.97
CA LEU A 685 -10.50 -6.82 -8.95
C LEU A 685 -11.37 -6.67 -7.70
N THR A 686 -12.70 -6.76 -7.85
CA THR A 686 -13.64 -6.77 -6.74
C THR A 686 -14.83 -7.65 -7.08
N LEU A 687 -15.24 -8.48 -6.13
CA LEU A 687 -16.56 -9.08 -6.03
C LEU A 687 -16.97 -8.95 -4.57
N GLU A 688 -18.00 -8.15 -4.32
CA GLU A 688 -18.39 -7.70 -2.99
C GLU A 688 -19.90 -7.43 -2.98
N ALA A 689 -20.58 -7.66 -1.86
CA ALA A 689 -21.98 -7.26 -1.72
C ALA A 689 -22.06 -5.76 -1.45
N TRP A 690 -22.99 -5.10 -2.14
CA TRP A 690 -23.35 -3.71 -1.89
C TRP A 690 -24.57 -3.61 -0.97
N ASP A 691 -25.48 -4.57 -1.10
CA ASP A 691 -26.78 -4.70 -0.41
C ASP A 691 -27.33 -6.11 -0.72
N ASP A 692 -28.38 -6.60 -0.03
CA ASP A 692 -28.96 -7.96 -0.15
C ASP A 692 -29.09 -8.48 -1.60
N ASN A 693 -29.42 -7.58 -2.53
CA ASN A 693 -29.74 -7.87 -3.93
C ASN A 693 -28.74 -7.28 -4.94
N TYR A 694 -27.69 -6.61 -4.48
CA TYR A 694 -26.73 -5.89 -5.34
C TYR A 694 -25.30 -6.32 -5.06
N VAL A 695 -24.58 -6.70 -6.11
CA VAL A 695 -23.15 -7.02 -6.05
C VAL A 695 -22.33 -5.97 -6.79
N LEU A 696 -21.27 -5.49 -6.14
CA LEU A 696 -20.26 -4.64 -6.74
C LEU A 696 -19.20 -5.50 -7.42
N ILE A 697 -19.10 -5.36 -8.73
CA ILE A 697 -18.12 -6.06 -9.57
C ILE A 697 -17.17 -5.04 -10.18
N ARG A 698 -15.86 -5.24 -10.02
CA ARG A 698 -14.83 -4.49 -10.75
C ARG A 698 -14.00 -5.45 -11.59
N LEU A 699 -13.98 -5.21 -12.91
CA LEU A 699 -13.08 -5.88 -13.84
C LEU A 699 -11.95 -4.92 -14.22
N GLU A 700 -10.72 -5.42 -14.22
CA GLU A 700 -9.54 -4.66 -14.64
C GLU A 700 -8.91 -5.30 -15.88
N HIS A 701 -8.77 -4.51 -16.96
CA HIS A 701 -7.80 -4.81 -18.01
C HIS A 701 -6.41 -4.43 -17.51
N PHE A 702 -5.58 -5.40 -17.17
CA PHE A 702 -4.36 -5.16 -16.39
C PHE A 702 -3.07 -5.05 -17.23
N TYR A 703 -3.19 -5.12 -18.55
CA TYR A 703 -2.13 -4.77 -19.52
C TYR A 703 -2.31 -3.32 -20.01
N GLU A 704 -1.20 -2.62 -20.23
CA GLU A 704 -1.17 -1.26 -20.78
C GLU A 704 -1.36 -1.26 -22.31
N ILE A 705 -1.63 -0.09 -22.90
CA ILE A 705 -1.70 0.05 -24.36
C ILE A 705 -0.33 -0.20 -25.01
N ASN A 706 -0.30 -1.00 -26.08
CA ASN A 706 0.91 -1.40 -26.82
C ASN A 706 1.97 -2.17 -25.99
N GLU A 707 1.60 -2.74 -24.83
CA GLU A 707 2.52 -3.48 -23.97
C GLU A 707 2.79 -4.91 -24.47
N ASP A 708 1.73 -5.62 -24.86
CA ASP A 708 1.75 -6.98 -25.40
C ASP A 708 0.92 -7.08 -26.69
N SER A 709 1.49 -7.71 -27.71
CA SER A 709 0.88 -7.87 -29.05
C SER A 709 -0.42 -8.67 -29.09
N GLU A 710 -0.70 -9.50 -28.07
CA GLU A 710 -1.90 -10.34 -27.96
C GLU A 710 -2.85 -9.79 -26.89
N TYR A 711 -2.32 -9.45 -25.70
CA TYR A 711 -3.11 -9.13 -24.51
C TYR A 711 -3.36 -7.64 -24.29
N SER A 712 -2.69 -6.72 -24.99
CA SER A 712 -3.06 -5.29 -25.02
C SER A 712 -4.16 -5.00 -26.05
N THR A 713 -5.16 -5.88 -26.15
CA THR A 713 -6.26 -5.79 -27.12
C THR A 713 -7.63 -5.74 -26.45
N PRO A 714 -8.65 -5.08 -27.04
CA PRO A 714 -10.00 -5.05 -26.49
C PRO A 714 -10.58 -6.44 -26.25
N THR A 715 -11.43 -6.59 -25.24
CA THR A 715 -11.94 -7.88 -24.80
C THR A 715 -13.33 -7.74 -24.20
N ASP A 716 -14.22 -8.66 -24.58
CA ASP A 716 -15.59 -8.73 -24.07
C ASP A 716 -15.73 -9.77 -22.94
N VAL A 717 -16.52 -9.42 -21.91
CA VAL A 717 -16.84 -10.32 -20.78
C VAL A 717 -18.36 -10.40 -20.59
N SER A 718 -18.91 -11.61 -20.72
CA SER A 718 -20.34 -11.86 -20.48
C SER A 718 -20.62 -12.09 -18.99
N LEU A 719 -21.23 -11.10 -18.33
CA LEU A 719 -21.57 -11.17 -16.91
C LEU A 719 -22.77 -12.08 -16.59
N ARG A 720 -23.74 -12.21 -17.52
CA ARG A 720 -25.07 -12.79 -17.27
C ARG A 720 -25.03 -14.14 -16.55
N ASN A 721 -24.14 -15.04 -16.98
CA ASN A 721 -23.95 -16.37 -16.41
C ASN A 721 -22.50 -16.56 -15.90
N LEU A 722 -21.81 -15.50 -15.46
CA LEU A 722 -20.41 -15.60 -15.06
C LEU A 722 -20.22 -16.49 -13.82
N PHE A 723 -21.04 -16.29 -12.79
CA PHE A 723 -20.95 -16.99 -11.50
C PHE A 723 -21.81 -18.25 -11.45
N THR A 724 -21.39 -19.24 -10.66
CA THR A 724 -22.11 -20.52 -10.48
C THR A 724 -23.26 -20.41 -9.48
N THR A 725 -23.15 -19.59 -8.44
CA THR A 725 -24.10 -19.56 -7.31
C THR A 725 -25.22 -18.53 -7.45
N PHE A 726 -25.15 -17.62 -8.42
CA PHE A 726 -26.19 -16.62 -8.72
C PHE A 726 -26.15 -16.16 -10.18
N ARG A 727 -27.24 -15.58 -10.67
CA ARG A 727 -27.34 -15.02 -12.04
C ARG A 727 -27.49 -13.51 -12.01
N ILE A 728 -26.70 -12.81 -12.84
CA ILE A 728 -26.81 -11.36 -13.00
C ILE A 728 -27.98 -11.05 -13.94
N ILE A 729 -29.00 -10.36 -13.43
CA ILE A 729 -30.23 -10.01 -14.18
C ILE A 729 -30.24 -8.57 -14.69
N HIS A 730 -29.47 -7.67 -14.05
CA HIS A 730 -29.36 -6.26 -14.38
C HIS A 730 -27.94 -5.79 -14.07
N VAL A 731 -27.41 -4.85 -14.84
CA VAL A 731 -26.09 -4.25 -14.65
C VAL A 731 -26.23 -2.74 -14.77
N LYS A 732 -25.56 -2.00 -13.88
CA LYS A 732 -25.56 -0.54 -13.85
C LYS A 732 -24.12 -0.06 -13.71
N GLU A 733 -23.64 0.72 -14.67
CA GLU A 733 -22.26 1.20 -14.64
C GLU A 733 -22.12 2.43 -13.74
N MET A 734 -21.16 2.37 -12.82
CA MET A 734 -20.93 3.34 -11.77
C MET A 734 -19.49 3.87 -11.84
N THR A 735 -19.23 4.99 -11.17
CA THR A 735 -17.86 5.45 -10.89
C THR A 735 -17.05 4.40 -10.13
N LEU A 736 -15.72 4.50 -10.13
CA LEU A 736 -14.84 3.51 -9.46
C LEU A 736 -15.17 3.33 -7.96
N SER A 737 -15.61 4.39 -7.28
CA SER A 737 -16.07 4.39 -5.89
C SER A 737 -17.55 3.98 -5.71
N ALA A 738 -18.23 3.58 -6.78
CA ALA A 738 -19.64 3.19 -6.84
C ALA A 738 -20.67 4.23 -6.33
N ASN A 739 -20.24 5.47 -6.07
CA ASN A 739 -21.10 6.50 -5.47
C ASN A 739 -21.99 7.27 -6.46
N GLN A 740 -21.75 7.14 -7.76
CA GLN A 740 -22.45 7.86 -8.82
C GLN A 740 -22.55 7.00 -10.09
N GLU A 741 -23.61 7.15 -10.87
CA GLU A 741 -23.71 6.53 -12.20
C GLU A 741 -22.65 7.13 -13.14
N LEU A 742 -21.99 6.31 -13.97
CA LEU A 742 -20.92 6.79 -14.84
C LEU A 742 -21.43 7.85 -15.84
N SER A 743 -22.53 7.58 -16.52
CA SER A 743 -23.16 8.52 -17.48
C SER A 743 -23.56 9.87 -16.84
N SER A 744 -23.90 9.86 -15.55
CA SER A 744 -24.25 11.06 -14.79
C SER A 744 -23.01 11.76 -14.20
N ALA A 745 -21.87 11.06 -14.05
CA ALA A 745 -20.58 11.66 -13.72
C ALA A 745 -19.95 12.32 -14.96
N ASP A 746 -19.90 11.62 -16.10
CA ASP A 746 -19.28 12.11 -17.33
C ASP A 746 -19.97 13.39 -17.85
N ARG A 747 -21.31 13.45 -17.82
CA ARG A 747 -22.08 14.67 -18.17
C ARG A 747 -21.76 15.89 -17.29
N ARG A 748 -21.22 15.69 -16.08
CA ARG A 748 -20.85 16.75 -15.13
C ARG A 748 -19.32 16.97 -15.06
N ARG A 749 -18.52 16.24 -15.82
CA ARG A 749 -17.06 16.36 -15.79
C ARG A 749 -16.62 17.71 -16.36
N MET A 750 -15.78 18.43 -15.61
CA MET A 750 -15.14 19.65 -16.10
C MET A 750 -14.22 19.34 -17.28
N VAL A 751 -14.42 20.06 -18.39
CA VAL A 751 -13.59 19.95 -19.60
C VAL A 751 -12.41 20.92 -19.49
N TRP A 752 -11.20 20.43 -19.74
CA TRP A 752 -9.96 21.20 -19.66
C TRP A 752 -9.19 21.07 -20.97
N SER A 753 -8.69 22.19 -21.50
CA SER A 753 -7.87 22.23 -22.71
C SER A 753 -6.38 22.15 -22.35
N PRO A 754 -5.60 21.20 -22.87
CA PRO A 754 -4.15 21.23 -22.77
C PRO A 754 -3.55 22.21 -23.80
N ASP A 755 -2.33 22.68 -23.57
CA ASP A 755 -1.56 23.48 -24.53
C ASP A 755 -1.23 22.68 -25.82
N PHE A 756 -1.05 21.37 -25.70
CA PHE A 756 -0.97 20.42 -26.81
C PHE A 756 -1.44 19.04 -26.37
N ASP A 757 -1.91 18.20 -27.31
CA ASP A 757 -2.32 16.83 -27.04
C ASP A 757 -1.15 15.86 -27.34
N PRO A 758 -0.43 15.35 -26.31
CA PRO A 758 0.68 14.41 -26.50
C PRO A 758 0.20 13.05 -27.05
N TYR A 759 -1.11 12.80 -27.00
CA TYR A 759 -1.75 11.57 -27.46
C TYR A 759 -2.48 11.75 -28.80
N ALA A 760 -2.31 12.87 -29.51
CA ALA A 760 -2.97 13.12 -30.80
C ALA A 760 -2.76 12.01 -31.85
N ASN A 761 -1.63 11.29 -31.79
CA ASN A 761 -1.30 10.14 -32.64
C ASN A 761 -1.42 8.78 -31.92
N TYR A 762 -1.71 8.76 -30.62
CA TYR A 762 -2.02 7.55 -29.87
C TYR A 762 -3.48 7.17 -30.13
N LYS A 763 -3.70 6.16 -30.99
CA LYS A 763 -5.02 5.57 -31.17
C LYS A 763 -5.38 4.73 -29.95
N SER A 764 -6.09 5.29 -28.97
CA SER A 764 -6.56 4.49 -27.84
C SER A 764 -7.60 3.46 -28.31
N ALA A 765 -7.77 2.38 -27.55
CA ALA A 765 -8.84 1.41 -27.80
C ALA A 765 -10.23 2.09 -27.73
N TYR A 766 -10.40 3.06 -26.83
CA TYR A 766 -11.65 3.76 -26.59
C TYR A 766 -12.05 4.70 -27.74
N ASP A 767 -11.09 5.30 -28.46
CA ASP A 767 -11.38 6.16 -29.63
C ASP A 767 -12.05 5.39 -30.78
N ARG A 768 -11.96 4.05 -30.79
CA ARG A 768 -12.72 3.20 -31.72
C ARG A 768 -14.17 2.97 -31.26
N VAL A 769 -14.40 2.93 -29.95
CA VAL A 769 -15.70 2.59 -29.35
C VAL A 769 -16.64 3.81 -29.39
N ASP A 770 -16.17 5.01 -29.06
CA ASP A 770 -16.99 6.24 -29.11
C ASP A 770 -17.31 6.70 -30.55
N ASN A 771 -16.56 6.25 -31.57
CA ASN A 771 -16.86 6.52 -32.98
C ASN A 771 -17.76 5.46 -33.65
N SER A 772 -17.88 4.26 -33.07
CA SER A 772 -18.93 3.33 -33.47
C SER A 772 -20.23 3.72 -32.77
N GLY A 773 -21.09 4.46 -33.47
CA GLY A 773 -22.43 4.81 -32.99
C GLY A 773 -23.32 3.57 -32.84
N VAL A 774 -23.16 2.84 -31.72
CA VAL A 774 -24.01 1.74 -31.32
C VAL A 774 -25.36 2.33 -30.90
N ARG A 775 -26.25 2.49 -31.89
CA ARG A 775 -27.68 2.65 -31.60
C ARG A 775 -28.14 1.41 -30.86
N ASP A 776 -28.85 1.61 -29.76
CA ASP A 776 -29.64 0.57 -29.10
C ASP A 776 -30.49 -0.15 -30.16
N ARG A 777 -30.14 -1.41 -30.45
CA ARG A 777 -31.03 -2.30 -31.19
C ARG A 777 -31.91 -2.99 -30.15
N PRO A 778 -33.24 -2.89 -30.24
CA PRO A 778 -34.12 -3.56 -29.29
C PRO A 778 -33.90 -5.07 -29.39
N VAL A 779 -33.84 -5.72 -28.22
CA VAL A 779 -33.73 -7.17 -28.13
C VAL A 779 -34.99 -7.80 -28.70
N ILE A 780 -34.91 -8.35 -29.91
CA ILE A 780 -35.95 -9.19 -30.48
C ILE A 780 -35.95 -10.50 -29.68
N VAL A 781 -37.01 -10.71 -28.90
CA VAL A 781 -37.27 -12.00 -28.24
C VAL A 781 -37.77 -12.99 -29.30
N GLY A 782 -36.84 -13.70 -29.92
CA GLY A 782 -37.15 -14.82 -30.81
C GLY A 782 -37.46 -16.07 -30.00
N ASN A 783 -38.72 -16.50 -29.98
CA ASN A 783 -39.10 -17.82 -29.48
C ASN A 783 -38.51 -18.93 -30.37
N THR A 784 -38.27 -20.09 -29.76
CA THR A 784 -37.87 -21.32 -30.44
C THR A 784 -38.94 -21.81 -31.41
N ASN A 785 -38.53 -22.26 -32.60
CA ASN A 785 -38.70 -23.65 -33.03
C ASN A 785 -38.09 -23.91 -34.44
N ASP A 786 -37.87 -25.20 -34.71
CA ASP A 786 -37.77 -25.84 -36.03
C ASP A 786 -36.57 -25.53 -36.95
N SER A 787 -35.53 -26.36 -36.73
CA SER A 787 -35.08 -27.43 -37.63
C SER A 787 -34.56 -27.15 -39.06
N ASN A 788 -33.48 -27.89 -39.34
CA ASN A 788 -32.98 -28.37 -40.63
C ASN A 788 -31.94 -27.58 -41.45
N ASP A 789 -30.92 -28.37 -41.80
CA ASP A 789 -30.03 -28.38 -42.96
C ASP A 789 -28.95 -27.29 -43.23
N CYS A 790 -27.71 -27.75 -43.03
CA CYS A 790 -26.73 -28.03 -44.08
C CYS A 790 -26.37 -27.01 -45.19
N PHE A 791 -25.05 -26.85 -45.29
CA PHE A 791 -24.23 -26.78 -46.51
C PHE A 791 -23.96 -25.44 -47.24
N GLU A 792 -22.66 -25.19 -47.34
CA GLU A 792 -21.85 -24.53 -48.38
C GLU A 792 -22.07 -23.08 -48.89
N ARG A 793 -21.04 -22.27 -48.60
CA ARG A 793 -20.09 -21.68 -49.58
C ARG A 793 -20.59 -21.27 -50.99
N SER A 794 -20.49 -19.96 -51.20
CA SER A 794 -19.68 -19.34 -52.28
C SER A 794 -20.17 -19.34 -53.74
N LEU A 795 -20.46 -18.11 -54.20
CA LEU A 795 -20.09 -17.54 -55.51
C LEU A 795 -20.79 -18.05 -56.80
N GLN A 796 -21.65 -17.20 -57.38
CA GLN A 796 -21.58 -16.59 -58.73
C GLN A 796 -22.98 -16.04 -59.15
N LEU A 797 -23.22 -15.21 -60.17
CA LEU A 797 -22.59 -14.04 -60.84
C LEU A 797 -23.47 -13.75 -62.11
N ILE A 798 -23.41 -12.53 -62.65
CA ILE A 798 -23.80 -12.08 -64.03
C ILE A 798 -25.26 -11.63 -64.34
N LEU A 799 -25.31 -10.46 -65.02
CA LEU A 799 -26.32 -9.82 -65.89
C LEU A 799 -27.10 -8.66 -65.23
N LYS A 800 -27.13 -7.42 -65.78
CA LYS A 800 -26.79 -6.94 -67.14
C LYS A 800 -26.47 -5.40 -67.16
N THR A 801 -25.49 -5.00 -67.98
CA THR A 801 -25.34 -3.73 -68.79
C THR A 801 -25.79 -2.36 -68.23
N GLY A 802 -25.03 -1.26 -68.37
CA GLY A 802 -23.72 -1.03 -69.01
C GLY A 802 -23.34 0.47 -69.08
N GLU A 803 -22.09 0.79 -69.47
CA GLU A 803 -21.54 2.02 -70.14
C GLU A 803 -21.97 3.43 -69.65
N ASP A 804 -21.17 4.51 -69.52
CA ASP A 804 -19.73 4.83 -69.74
C ASP A 804 -19.46 6.31 -69.23
N ASN A 805 -18.26 6.88 -69.00
CA ASN A 805 -16.88 6.40 -68.77
C ASN A 805 -15.93 7.53 -68.23
N PHE A 806 -14.62 7.24 -68.14
CA PHE A 806 -13.42 8.11 -68.14
C PHE A 806 -13.24 9.33 -67.18
N ASN A 807 -12.62 9.02 -66.02
CA ASN A 807 -11.21 9.33 -65.63
C ASN A 807 -10.65 10.75 -65.31
N CYS A 808 -9.80 10.76 -64.26
CA CYS A 808 -8.60 11.58 -63.97
C CYS A 808 -8.66 13.12 -63.80
N GLY A 809 -8.00 13.62 -62.73
CA GLY A 809 -7.34 14.95 -62.78
C GLY A 809 -7.01 15.64 -61.45
N TYR A 810 -5.77 15.49 -60.96
CA TYR A 810 -5.17 16.31 -59.89
C TYR A 810 -5.15 17.83 -60.20
N ARG A 811 -5.45 18.67 -59.19
CA ARG A 811 -4.74 19.92 -58.73
C ARG A 811 -5.73 20.78 -57.91
N ALA A 812 -5.45 21.22 -56.68
CA ALA A 812 -4.37 22.07 -56.14
C ALA A 812 -4.54 23.57 -56.43
N GLY A 813 -4.52 24.39 -55.36
CA GLY A 813 -4.55 25.87 -55.38
C GLY A 813 -5.88 26.44 -54.86
N LEU A 814 -6.02 26.97 -53.63
CA LEU A 814 -5.43 28.16 -52.96
C LEU A 814 -6.01 29.54 -53.38
N ILE A 815 -6.52 30.25 -52.35
CA ILE A 815 -6.60 31.72 -52.16
C ILE A 815 -7.86 32.45 -52.72
N VAL A 816 -8.15 33.60 -52.08
CA VAL A 816 -9.21 34.62 -52.30
C VAL A 816 -10.57 34.23 -51.68
N SER A 817 -10.87 34.51 -50.40
CA SER A 817 -10.96 35.78 -49.64
C SER A 817 -12.28 36.56 -49.81
N GLU A 818 -13.00 36.66 -48.68
CA GLU A 818 -13.75 37.81 -48.18
C GLU A 818 -14.90 38.50 -48.96
N MET A 819 -15.99 38.68 -48.19
CA MET A 819 -16.85 39.89 -48.10
C MET A 819 -17.99 40.17 -49.11
N ASN A 820 -19.19 40.15 -48.52
CA ASN A 820 -20.14 41.29 -48.42
C ASN A 820 -21.42 41.37 -49.30
N VAL A 821 -22.55 41.18 -48.60
CA VAL A 821 -23.63 42.19 -48.37
C VAL A 821 -24.81 42.31 -49.38
N LYS A 822 -26.00 42.56 -48.79
CA LYS A 822 -27.35 42.83 -49.38
C LYS A 822 -28.07 41.59 -49.94
N ASN A 823 -29.40 41.45 -49.87
CA ASN A 823 -30.51 42.24 -49.29
C ASN A 823 -31.63 41.22 -48.90
N ASN A 824 -32.31 41.29 -47.74
CA ASN A 824 -33.35 42.25 -47.31
C ASN A 824 -34.78 41.94 -47.83
N ILE A 825 -35.78 42.21 -46.98
CA ILE A 825 -37.25 42.32 -47.20
C ILE A 825 -38.14 41.14 -46.73
N CYS A 826 -38.98 41.46 -45.73
CA CYS A 826 -40.09 40.68 -45.17
C CYS A 826 -41.41 40.97 -45.89
N TYR A 827 -42.47 40.17 -45.66
CA TYR A 827 -43.85 40.69 -45.57
C TYR A 827 -44.73 39.84 -44.62
N GLN A 828 -45.17 40.51 -43.53
CA GLN A 828 -46.47 40.48 -42.82
C GLN A 828 -47.02 39.16 -42.21
N ASN A 829 -47.28 39.11 -40.89
CA ASN A 829 -48.40 39.70 -40.09
C ASN A 829 -49.73 38.95 -40.34
N HIS A 830 -50.62 38.66 -39.36
CA HIS A 830 -51.10 39.35 -38.14
C HIS A 830 -51.65 38.27 -37.14
N SER A 831 -52.01 38.50 -35.86
CA SER A 831 -52.12 39.69 -34.99
C SER A 831 -52.23 39.32 -33.49
N SER A 832 -52.01 40.34 -32.61
CA SER A 832 -52.76 40.69 -31.37
C SER A 832 -52.91 39.68 -30.21
N ASP A 833 -52.75 40.04 -28.93
CA ASP A 833 -52.42 41.30 -28.23
C ASP A 833 -51.93 40.94 -26.79
N SER A 834 -50.82 41.49 -26.24
CA SER A 834 -50.69 42.68 -25.35
C SER A 834 -51.46 42.58 -23.99
N VAL A 835 -51.01 43.05 -22.81
CA VAL A 835 -50.26 44.28 -22.42
C VAL A 835 -49.37 44.11 -21.16
N SER A 836 -48.40 45.04 -21.03
CA SER A 836 -47.32 45.34 -20.05
C SER A 836 -47.35 44.96 -18.54
N ALA A 837 -46.17 44.52 -18.09
CA ALA A 837 -45.28 45.09 -17.05
C ALA A 837 -45.80 45.90 -15.84
N HIS A 838 -45.25 45.59 -14.66
CA HIS A 838 -44.86 46.58 -13.64
C HIS A 838 -43.57 46.18 -12.89
N GLN A 839 -42.98 47.15 -12.17
CA GLN A 839 -41.61 47.15 -11.67
C GLN A 839 -41.59 47.54 -10.18
N LEU A 840 -40.48 47.21 -9.49
CA LEU A 840 -39.97 47.80 -8.24
C LEU A 840 -40.32 47.17 -6.88
N TYR A 841 -39.35 47.43 -6.00
CA TYR A 841 -39.25 47.33 -4.54
C TYR A 841 -38.88 46.00 -3.89
N ALA A 842 -37.91 46.15 -2.99
CA ALA A 842 -37.33 45.15 -2.11
C ALA A 842 -37.76 45.49 -0.68
N GLU A 843 -37.76 44.47 0.19
CA GLU A 843 -37.59 44.67 1.63
C GLU A 843 -36.90 43.44 2.23
N SER A 844 -36.43 43.57 3.46
CA SER A 844 -35.36 42.76 4.04
C SER A 844 -35.52 42.59 5.55
N VAL A 845 -34.98 41.47 6.08
CA VAL A 845 -34.83 41.15 7.52
C VAL A 845 -36.16 41.07 8.32
N ASP A 846 -36.30 40.34 9.45
CA ASP A 846 -35.34 39.78 10.40
C ASP A 846 -35.81 38.45 11.05
N ASP A 847 -34.89 37.78 11.75
CA ASP A 847 -35.00 36.80 12.86
C ASP A 847 -36.29 35.98 13.14
N PHE A 848 -36.10 34.67 13.42
CA PHE A 848 -36.17 34.17 14.81
C PHE A 848 -35.54 32.77 14.97
N SER A 849 -34.95 32.51 16.15
CA SER A 849 -34.24 31.28 16.51
C SER A 849 -34.89 30.54 17.70
N SER A 850 -34.53 29.25 17.89
CA SER A 850 -34.93 28.32 18.98
C SER A 850 -36.41 27.86 18.94
N TYR A 851 -36.81 26.63 19.28
CA TYR A 851 -36.29 25.64 20.26
C TYR A 851 -36.54 24.19 19.81
N GLY A 852 -35.84 23.21 20.43
CA GLY A 852 -36.37 21.83 20.58
C GLY A 852 -35.47 20.68 20.12
N SER A 853 -34.70 20.10 21.04
CA SER A 853 -34.11 18.76 20.89
C SER A 853 -35.19 17.68 21.01
N PRO A 854 -34.90 16.45 20.54
CA PRO A 854 -34.87 15.33 21.48
C PRO A 854 -33.62 14.46 21.35
N SER A 855 -33.23 13.83 22.47
CA SER A 855 -32.20 12.80 22.54
C SER A 855 -32.79 11.40 22.43
N ASP A 856 -31.89 10.42 22.25
CA ASP A 856 -32.04 8.99 22.52
C ASP A 856 -33.03 8.18 21.66
N ASP A 857 -32.46 7.37 20.75
CA ASP A 857 -32.70 5.93 20.85
C ASP A 857 -31.34 5.20 20.76
N SER A 858 -31.16 4.20 21.62
CA SER A 858 -29.92 3.44 21.77
C SER A 858 -30.24 1.95 21.90
N THR A 859 -30.30 1.26 20.77
CA THR A 859 -30.45 -0.20 20.74
C THR A 859 -29.64 -0.82 19.60
N LEU A 860 -28.42 -1.28 19.93
CA LEU A 860 -27.81 -2.56 19.48
C LEU A 860 -26.30 -2.64 19.84
N GLN A 861 -25.98 -2.58 21.14
CA GLN A 861 -24.67 -3.01 21.64
C GLN A 861 -24.79 -3.68 23.02
N ARG A 862 -25.15 -4.97 23.01
CA ARG A 862 -24.99 -5.90 24.14
C ARG A 862 -24.50 -7.26 23.61
N VAL A 863 -23.85 -8.02 24.50
CA VAL A 863 -23.17 -9.32 24.31
C VAL A 863 -21.94 -9.26 23.36
N PHE A 864 -20.71 -9.66 23.72
CA PHE A 864 -20.19 -10.47 24.85
C PHE A 864 -18.86 -9.93 25.42
N ILE A 865 -18.75 -9.75 26.75
CA ILE A 865 -17.60 -10.19 27.56
C ILE A 865 -18.13 -10.63 28.94
N ALA A 866 -18.30 -11.94 29.16
CA ALA A 866 -18.70 -12.49 30.46
C ALA A 866 -18.29 -13.97 30.67
N LYS A 867 -17.01 -14.31 30.44
CA LYS A 867 -16.36 -15.52 31.01
C LYS A 867 -14.85 -15.53 30.72
N HIS A 868 -14.02 -15.18 31.71
CA HIS A 868 -12.68 -15.75 32.01
C HIS A 868 -11.88 -14.94 33.06
N LEU A 869 -12.46 -14.69 34.24
CA LEU A 869 -11.69 -14.37 35.45
C LEU A 869 -12.37 -14.98 36.67
N ASN A 870 -12.24 -16.31 36.83
CA ASN A 870 -12.45 -16.92 38.14
C ASN A 870 -11.69 -18.24 38.29
N GLU A 871 -10.36 -18.22 38.10
CA GLU A 871 -9.51 -19.38 38.42
C GLU A 871 -8.05 -18.97 38.73
N THR A 872 -7.85 -18.15 39.77
CA THR A 872 -6.61 -18.13 40.60
C THR A 872 -6.82 -17.26 41.84
N ASN A 873 -7.53 -17.79 42.84
CA ASN A 873 -7.43 -17.26 44.20
C ASN A 873 -7.59 -18.38 45.23
N ARG A 874 -6.47 -19.03 45.56
CA ARG A 874 -6.35 -19.93 46.72
C ARG A 874 -5.02 -19.72 47.42
N GLY A 875 -5.08 -18.90 48.48
CA GLY A 875 -4.26 -19.01 49.69
C GLY A 875 -2.78 -18.67 49.60
N ILE A 876 -2.35 -17.72 50.44
CA ILE A 876 -1.40 -17.97 51.54
C ILE A 876 -1.63 -16.91 52.62
N VAL A 877 -1.48 -17.31 53.88
CA VAL A 877 -1.70 -16.51 55.11
C VAL A 877 -0.40 -16.50 55.93
N SER A 878 -0.20 -15.47 56.77
CA SER A 878 0.91 -15.26 57.73
C SER A 878 2.29 -14.93 57.12
N SER A 879 2.84 -13.73 57.34
CA SER A 879 3.59 -13.24 58.53
C SER A 879 5.02 -13.85 58.63
N THR A 880 6.09 -13.12 58.99
CA THR A 880 6.20 -12.11 60.07
C THR A 880 7.52 -11.30 59.96
N THR A 881 7.51 -9.97 60.21
CA THR A 881 8.59 -9.10 60.81
C THR A 881 10.04 -9.05 60.20
N ILE A 882 10.90 -8.02 60.35
CA ILE A 882 11.02 -6.90 61.34
C ILE A 882 11.88 -5.71 60.79
N ALA A 883 11.62 -4.47 61.28
CA ALA A 883 12.52 -3.28 61.39
C ALA A 883 13.25 -2.63 60.16
N SER A 884 13.57 -1.32 60.13
CA SER A 884 13.05 -0.14 60.87
C SER A 884 13.58 1.23 60.36
N LYS A 885 12.76 2.26 60.58
CA LYS A 885 13.08 3.66 60.97
C LYS A 885 13.51 4.75 59.95
N GLN A 886 12.98 5.93 60.26
CA GLN A 886 13.13 7.26 59.65
C GLN A 886 14.27 8.05 60.30
N THR A 887 14.69 9.19 59.71
CA THR A 887 14.55 10.53 60.34
C THR A 887 14.82 11.70 59.37
N LYS A 888 14.32 12.89 59.73
CA LYS A 888 14.48 14.20 59.05
C LYS A 888 15.69 14.96 59.63
N HIS A 889 16.17 16.04 58.96
CA HIS A 889 16.19 17.39 59.56
C HIS A 889 16.59 18.53 58.58
N HIS A 890 16.21 19.76 58.94
CA HIS A 890 16.47 21.04 58.25
C HIS A 890 17.48 21.90 59.05
N ASN A 891 18.35 22.69 58.38
CA ASN A 891 18.39 24.18 58.42
C ASN A 891 19.75 24.85 58.07
N LYS A 892 19.79 25.56 56.92
CA LYS A 892 20.04 27.02 56.75
C LYS A 892 21.40 27.71 57.20
N PRO A 893 21.73 28.95 56.71
CA PRO A 893 22.98 29.19 55.94
C PRO A 893 23.76 30.51 56.29
N VAL A 894 24.40 31.19 55.28
CA VAL A 894 25.02 32.56 55.24
C VAL A 894 26.59 32.53 55.35
N ASP A 895 27.46 33.33 54.68
CA ASP A 895 27.38 34.69 54.04
C ASP A 895 28.28 34.95 52.76
N LYS A 896 28.38 36.23 52.34
CA LYS A 896 28.87 36.80 51.05
C LYS A 896 30.30 37.41 51.03
N LYS A 897 30.81 37.68 49.79
CA LYS A 897 31.61 38.86 49.26
C LYS A 897 32.78 38.41 48.35
N LYS A 898 33.41 39.18 47.44
CA LYS A 898 33.12 40.27 46.48
C LYS A 898 34.45 40.58 45.72
N VAL A 899 34.41 41.10 44.48
CA VAL A 899 35.52 41.30 43.49
C VAL A 899 36.59 42.35 43.90
N PRO A 900 37.82 42.35 43.30
CA PRO A 900 38.17 43.20 42.12
C PRO A 900 39.23 42.55 41.16
N LYS A 901 39.91 43.23 40.20
CA LYS A 901 39.50 43.98 38.97
C LYS A 901 40.76 44.38 38.13
N LYS A 902 40.65 44.59 36.79
CA LYS A 902 41.64 45.18 35.79
C LYS A 902 42.66 44.21 35.13
N SER A 903 43.32 44.50 33.98
CA SER A 903 42.93 45.13 32.67
C SER A 903 44.19 45.32 31.78
N THR A 904 44.17 44.98 30.48
CA THR A 904 44.85 45.72 29.37
C THR A 904 44.60 45.09 27.99
N ASP A 905 44.28 45.92 26.99
CA ASP A 905 44.30 45.58 25.56
C ASP A 905 45.56 46.17 24.88
N LYS A 906 46.09 45.52 23.84
CA LYS A 906 46.81 46.20 22.75
C LYS A 906 46.77 45.43 21.41
N LYS A 907 46.56 46.20 20.34
CA LYS A 907 46.45 45.85 18.90
C LYS A 907 47.83 45.42 18.30
N LEU A 908 48.03 44.95 17.06
CA LEU A 908 47.24 44.84 15.80
C LEU A 908 47.97 43.89 14.80
N SER A 909 47.27 43.21 13.87
CA SER A 909 47.64 43.09 12.42
C SER A 909 46.58 42.29 11.61
N LYS A 910 46.61 42.35 10.26
CA LYS A 910 45.52 41.96 9.34
C LYS A 910 45.96 40.95 8.25
N LEU A 911 45.06 40.03 7.86
CA LEU A 911 44.71 39.44 6.53
C LEU A 911 44.00 38.08 6.80
N GLY A 912 43.02 37.55 6.07
CA GLY A 912 42.20 37.96 4.91
C GLY A 912 40.91 37.08 4.88
N THR A 913 39.98 37.31 3.95
CA THR A 913 38.54 36.91 4.10
C THR A 913 38.07 35.62 3.41
N SER A 914 37.36 34.77 4.15
CA SER A 914 36.10 34.04 3.81
C SER A 914 35.69 33.17 5.03
N GLY A 915 34.43 32.78 5.29
CA GLY A 915 33.17 33.12 4.63
C GLY A 915 31.92 32.39 5.20
N GLU A 916 31.97 31.81 6.41
CA GLU A 916 30.90 30.94 6.94
C GLU A 916 30.07 31.59 8.07
N SER A 917 28.74 31.46 8.00
CA SER A 917 27.81 32.08 8.95
C SER A 917 27.47 31.16 10.14
N ILE A 918 28.31 31.19 11.18
CA ILE A 918 27.98 30.55 12.47
C ILE A 918 26.83 31.32 13.14
N ALA A 919 25.70 30.65 13.39
CA ALA A 919 24.54 31.26 14.05
C ALA A 919 24.92 31.79 15.46
N PRO A 920 24.61 33.06 15.82
CA PRO A 920 25.12 33.64 17.06
C PRO A 920 24.65 32.88 18.31
N ILE A 921 25.55 32.70 19.28
CA ILE A 921 25.30 32.08 20.60
C ILE A 921 24.06 32.67 21.31
N VAL A 922 23.76 33.94 21.05
CA VAL A 922 22.56 34.67 21.51
C VAL A 922 21.25 34.02 21.03
N VAL A 923 21.20 33.51 19.79
CA VAL A 923 20.02 32.85 19.19
C VAL A 923 19.75 31.51 19.86
N ILE A 924 20.80 30.71 20.11
CA ILE A 924 20.69 29.43 20.84
C ILE A 924 20.19 29.69 22.27
N LYS A 925 20.71 30.72 22.94
CA LYS A 925 20.27 31.12 24.28
C LYS A 925 18.80 31.58 24.31
N LYS A 926 18.35 32.35 23.30
CA LYS A 926 16.94 32.72 23.11
C LYS A 926 16.04 31.51 22.84
N ARG A 927 16.45 30.57 21.96
CA ARG A 927 15.71 29.32 21.68
C ARG A 927 15.55 28.45 22.93
N ARG A 928 16.61 28.29 23.74
CA ARG A 928 16.56 27.58 25.03
C ARG A 928 15.68 28.27 26.07
N LEU A 929 15.69 29.61 26.14
CA LEU A 929 14.78 30.37 27.00
C LEU A 929 13.31 30.22 26.56
N ALA A 930 13.04 30.23 25.25
CA ALA A 930 11.70 29.98 24.70
C ALA A 930 11.23 28.55 24.96
N ALA A 931 12.09 27.54 24.79
CA ALA A 931 11.78 26.14 25.15
C ALA A 931 11.45 25.99 26.64
N ASN A 932 12.26 26.58 27.52
CA ASN A 932 12.01 26.57 28.97
C ASN A 932 10.73 27.35 29.35
N ALA A 933 10.35 28.39 28.60
CA ALA A 933 9.09 29.09 28.79
C ALA A 933 7.88 28.25 28.32
N ARG A 934 8.00 27.56 27.18
CA ARG A 934 6.99 26.60 26.69
C ARG A 934 6.77 25.48 27.70
N GLU A 935 7.82 24.87 28.24
CA GLU A 935 7.66 23.77 29.20
C GLU A 935 7.05 24.24 30.53
N ARG A 936 7.40 25.45 31.01
CA ARG A 936 6.69 26.05 32.16
C ARG A 936 5.21 26.29 31.87
N LYS A 937 4.85 26.77 30.67
CA LYS A 937 3.43 26.98 30.29
C LYS A 937 2.68 25.65 30.12
N ARG A 938 3.32 24.61 29.57
CA ARG A 938 2.78 23.24 29.49
C ARG A 938 2.52 22.68 30.89
N MET A 939 3.50 22.80 31.79
CA MET A 939 3.35 22.33 33.17
C MET A 939 2.27 23.10 33.94
N HIS A 940 2.11 24.40 33.69
CA HIS A 940 1.04 25.20 34.29
C HIS A 940 -0.35 24.79 33.78
N SER A 941 -0.53 24.67 32.46
CA SER A 941 -1.79 24.18 31.86
C SER A 941 -2.15 22.78 32.34
N LEU A 942 -1.16 21.88 32.46
CA LEU A 942 -1.33 20.55 33.03
C LEU A 942 -1.79 20.63 34.50
N ASN A 943 -1.17 21.49 35.32
CA ASN A 943 -1.59 21.69 36.70
C ASN A 943 -3.05 22.20 36.79
N THR A 944 -3.44 23.19 35.98
CA THR A 944 -4.83 23.70 35.94
C THR A 944 -5.84 22.62 35.55
N ALA A 945 -5.50 21.73 34.61
CA ALA A 945 -6.35 20.59 34.26
C ALA A 945 -6.48 19.59 35.43
N PHE A 946 -5.38 19.35 36.16
CA PHE A 946 -5.40 18.52 37.37
C PHE A 946 -6.20 19.14 38.52
N ASP A 947 -6.14 20.46 38.71
CA ASP A 947 -6.93 21.15 39.72
C ASP A 947 -8.44 21.05 39.40
N ARG A 948 -8.84 21.30 38.14
CA ARG A 948 -10.22 21.07 37.68
C ARG A 948 -10.69 19.62 37.82
N LEU A 949 -9.82 18.64 37.56
CA LEU A 949 -10.19 17.23 37.73
C LEU A 949 -10.46 16.88 39.21
N ARG A 950 -9.77 17.52 40.15
CA ARG A 950 -10.04 17.35 41.60
C ARG A 950 -11.35 17.99 42.06
N GLU A 951 -11.86 18.99 41.35
CA GLU A 951 -13.16 19.61 41.66
C GLU A 951 -14.35 18.68 41.34
N VAL A 952 -14.18 17.73 40.42
CA VAL A 952 -15.26 16.83 39.93
C VAL A 952 -15.12 15.37 40.36
N VAL A 953 -14.02 15.01 41.03
CA VAL A 953 -13.77 13.67 41.60
C VAL A 953 -14.10 13.71 43.10
N PRO A 954 -14.80 12.71 43.67
CA PRO A 954 -15.14 12.70 45.10
C PRO A 954 -13.92 12.87 46.01
N GLY A 955 -13.94 13.88 46.88
CA GLY A 955 -12.84 14.17 47.79
C GLY A 955 -12.81 13.25 49.02
N ILE A 956 -11.60 12.94 49.51
CA ILE A 956 -11.38 12.21 50.77
C ILE A 956 -10.95 13.22 51.85
N GLY A 957 -11.91 14.00 52.35
CA GLY A 957 -11.71 15.00 53.42
C GLY A 957 -10.94 16.25 53.02
N ASP A 958 -11.12 17.34 53.77
CA ASP A 958 -10.67 18.69 53.37
C ASP A 958 -9.15 18.96 53.48
N ASP A 959 -8.38 18.10 54.13
CA ASP A 959 -6.99 18.42 54.54
C ASP A 959 -5.86 17.79 53.68
N SER A 960 -6.16 17.19 52.52
CA SER A 960 -5.08 16.75 51.61
C SER A 960 -5.37 16.89 50.11
N LYS A 961 -4.49 17.60 49.39
CA LYS A 961 -4.51 17.65 47.92
C LYS A 961 -3.84 16.39 47.35
N LEU A 962 -4.64 15.53 46.74
CA LEU A 962 -4.22 14.34 45.98
C LEU A 962 -3.09 14.66 45.00
N SER A 963 -2.08 13.79 44.89
CA SER A 963 -1.08 13.89 43.83
C SER A 963 -1.73 13.70 42.44
N LYS A 964 -0.99 14.03 41.37
CA LYS A 964 -1.47 13.84 39.99
C LYS A 964 -1.82 12.39 39.69
N TYR A 965 -1.05 11.45 40.23
CA TYR A 965 -1.27 10.02 40.03
C TYR A 965 -2.56 9.55 40.74
N GLU A 966 -2.71 9.89 42.02
CA GLU A 966 -3.90 9.56 42.82
C GLU A 966 -5.17 10.20 42.23
N THR A 967 -5.06 11.43 41.71
CA THR A 967 -6.19 12.11 41.04
C THR A 967 -6.66 11.33 39.81
N LEU A 968 -5.75 10.79 38.99
CA LEU A 968 -6.12 9.96 37.83
C LEU A 968 -6.70 8.61 38.24
N GLN A 969 -6.13 7.94 39.24
CA GLN A 969 -6.67 6.65 39.71
C GLN A 969 -8.08 6.81 40.30
N MET A 970 -8.31 7.84 41.11
CA MET A 970 -9.66 8.13 41.62
C MET A 970 -10.64 8.51 40.51
N ALA A 971 -10.22 9.30 39.51
CA ALA A 971 -11.06 9.60 38.34
C ALA A 971 -11.46 8.33 37.59
N GLN A 972 -10.52 7.41 37.34
CA GLN A 972 -10.83 6.13 36.69
C GLN A 972 -11.77 5.26 37.51
N GLN A 973 -11.53 5.11 38.83
CA GLN A 973 -12.42 4.35 39.71
C GLN A 973 -13.82 4.97 39.81
N TYR A 974 -13.92 6.30 39.85
CA TYR A 974 -15.20 7.00 39.91
C TYR A 974 -16.00 6.84 38.60
N ILE A 975 -15.34 6.93 37.44
CA ILE A 975 -15.98 6.66 36.14
C ILE A 975 -16.48 5.20 36.07
N LEU A 976 -15.69 4.24 36.56
CA LEU A 976 -16.12 2.83 36.62
C LEU A 976 -17.33 2.65 37.56
N ALA A 977 -17.32 3.26 38.74
CA ALA A 977 -18.43 3.20 39.69
C ALA A 977 -19.71 3.87 39.14
N LEU A 978 -19.59 5.01 38.45
CA LEU A 978 -20.71 5.67 37.77
C LEU A 978 -21.26 4.81 36.64
N ASN A 979 -20.40 4.18 35.83
CA ASN A 979 -20.84 3.25 34.80
C ASN A 979 -21.54 2.01 35.39
N GLU A 980 -21.04 1.46 36.50
CA GLU A 980 -21.74 0.37 37.21
C GLU A 980 -23.11 0.80 37.76
N LEU A 981 -23.25 2.04 38.24
CA LEU A 981 -24.54 2.59 38.68
C LEU A 981 -25.50 2.81 37.51
N LEU A 982 -25.03 3.34 36.39
CA LEU A 982 -25.81 3.52 35.16
C LEU A 982 -26.20 2.20 34.47
N VAL A 983 -25.55 1.09 34.81
CA VAL A 983 -25.91 -0.27 34.34
C VAL A 983 -26.85 -1.00 35.33
N LYS A 984 -26.97 -0.50 36.57
CA LYS A 984 -27.86 -1.04 37.62
C LYS A 984 -29.16 -0.25 37.80
N ALA A 985 -29.19 1.00 37.35
CA ALA A 985 -30.39 1.81 37.17
C ALA A 985 -31.12 1.42 35.86
#